data_AF-A0A418EAZ7-F1
#
_entry.id   AF-A0A418EAZ7-F1
#
_cell.length_a   1.000
_cell.length_b   1.000
_cell.length_c   1.000
_cell.angle_alpha   90.00
_cell.angle_beta   90.00
_cell.angle_gamma   90.00
#
_symmetry.space_group_name_H-M   'P 1'
#
loop_
_entity.id
_entity.type
_entity.pdbx_description
1 polymer ?
#
loop_
_entity_poly.entity_id
_entity_poly.type
_entity_poly.pdbx_seq_one_letter_code
_entity_poly.pdbx_strand_id
1 'polypeptide(L)'
;MFKSNTTCHAVLSITFEMEQRKRHQLRYTNGQRKALLQEFHEANETSERKFCRDKHLAYSTWQGWRLKEDNIMANKRHNRLATTMGSQGHTTVIPFKDELLAYMRDRRGTERWRRNRFVAYSCASHTATAFIFGIPCISKATQQVLDEVWLGYAATFWNKYGHYDKKHILNVDETSVFFDMPPGKTLAEIGQSSKVSDGEKHSHREKLPMFFILKETPGGVIERHELGTYPPGHFYVVQSNAWMDERVCSMYLDEVLAPCIDDASVLLVDNLACHVSEASHDKVAETHFSVVEPLPPNSTSRCQPLDVGVMGPLKAMLKTAWLLEEDNRSGDEIFTAQEKRLARQLAVSAKPVVVHVGLHWTSLVVSCLFTLNLVAMPFYFYLHMPIIPVEEEAVPGVNSTRAYVTSMQARYTPRLANQVYVSDVHSGIIALRTDLSSELLGLCDNHKALLVSRIQGSVFFSPSIQAMTIEFVCGKNHTNVDALWGHYYFGVHVANSVLWSSQHGDVSTICYLFDPFVHYWTCSILEFLSRVFLSGYIAHQCWRYFYDPVAQLFGDLRSNPQGKTCRNVQLVIGEPTSLVVSNAWIVLAFTMDILLHPGTLGSATLRLIQPFNVWGGVLGSLYFGRLVWVSYAALWLWNYLYKHSARLSPVSCTVCAWTTTVLGVVLTKIDFIWTLALQLFMAMFNVHQAVEAIDVTFGTIVSCVLYGLVPFGLAYVEGTYWRLCWAKINPTSFNGRAHRLAHGDVKLRFLTWLYRVHNKQDDATKSDRGSIYKLFAMDERSQRNATVSQNSTDCYVRSLSATMHQLDVARVSLASRIKWHKDMSLTFQSNLSTTSVLGELHVSEASDNSSSGPSVTLVGAKNALWVQ
;
A
#
# COMPACT_ATOMS: atom_id res chain seq x y z
N MET A 1 -58.77 -28.56 -39.07
CA MET A 1 -58.04 -29.35 -40.08
C MET A 1 -56.54 -29.15 -39.85
N PHE A 2 -55.73 -30.18 -40.10
CA PHE A 2 -54.28 -30.36 -39.85
C PHE A 2 -53.29 -29.17 -39.58
N LYS A 3 -52.48 -29.37 -38.52
CA LYS A 3 -50.99 -29.27 -38.38
C LYS A 3 -50.16 -27.96 -38.52
N SER A 4 -49.40 -27.71 -37.43
CA SER A 4 -47.92 -27.75 -37.28
C SER A 4 -46.98 -26.53 -37.52
N ASN A 5 -46.11 -26.38 -36.51
CA ASN A 5 -44.64 -26.21 -36.57
C ASN A 5 -43.92 -24.84 -36.69
N THR A 6 -43.15 -24.56 -35.62
CA THR A 6 -41.79 -23.98 -35.53
C THR A 6 -41.49 -22.48 -35.63
N THR A 7 -40.41 -22.17 -34.87
CA THR A 7 -39.45 -21.05 -34.92
C THR A 7 -39.77 -19.70 -34.30
N CYS A 8 -38.71 -19.21 -33.62
CA CYS A 8 -38.41 -17.91 -33.02
C CYS A 8 -39.32 -16.71 -33.33
N HIS A 9 -39.58 -15.88 -32.31
CA HIS A 9 -38.79 -14.64 -32.13
C HIS A 9 -38.99 -14.04 -30.72
N ALA A 10 -38.17 -13.04 -30.38
CA ALA A 10 -38.11 -12.39 -29.08
C ALA A 10 -39.15 -11.25 -28.92
N VAL A 11 -39.05 -10.53 -27.78
CA VAL A 11 -39.55 -9.16 -27.48
C VAL A 11 -40.79 -9.06 -26.56
N LEU A 12 -40.52 -8.52 -25.36
CA LEU A 12 -41.37 -7.80 -24.37
C LEU A 12 -42.85 -8.18 -24.18
N SER A 13 -43.21 -8.48 -22.92
CA SER A 13 -44.12 -7.61 -22.13
C SER A 13 -44.30 -8.01 -20.65
N ILE A 14 -44.34 -6.99 -19.78
CA ILE A 14 -44.97 -6.93 -18.44
C ILE A 14 -44.44 -7.93 -17.38
N THR A 15 -43.47 -7.48 -16.58
CA THR A 15 -43.04 -8.10 -15.33
C THR A 15 -44.02 -7.84 -14.19
N PHE A 16 -44.62 -8.90 -13.64
CA PHE A 16 -45.41 -8.86 -12.41
C PHE A 16 -44.50 -9.12 -11.19
N GLU A 17 -44.23 -8.11 -10.36
CA GLU A 17 -43.71 -8.30 -9.00
C GLU A 17 -44.80 -8.00 -7.98
N MET A 18 -45.42 -9.05 -7.42
CA MET A 18 -46.26 -8.91 -6.23
C MET A 18 -45.37 -8.92 -4.97
N GLU A 19 -45.16 -7.73 -4.41
CA GLU A 19 -44.36 -7.47 -3.21
C GLU A 19 -44.89 -8.23 -1.96
N GLN A 20 -44.38 -9.45 -1.73
CA GLN A 20 -44.56 -10.19 -0.48
C GLN A 20 -43.79 -9.49 0.67
N ARG A 21 -44.43 -8.51 1.32
CA ARG A 21 -43.89 -7.82 2.50
C ARG A 21 -43.62 -8.77 3.67
N LYS A 22 -42.39 -9.31 3.73
CA LYS A 22 -41.86 -10.03 4.90
C LYS A 22 -41.87 -9.10 6.11
N ARG A 23 -42.75 -9.36 7.09
CA ARG A 23 -42.73 -8.63 8.38
C ARG A 23 -41.38 -8.86 9.07
N HIS A 24 -40.60 -7.79 9.21
CA HIS A 24 -39.36 -7.81 9.99
C HIS A 24 -39.68 -8.15 11.45
N GLN A 25 -39.30 -9.35 11.90
CA GLN A 25 -39.41 -9.72 13.31
C GLN A 25 -38.27 -9.06 14.08
N LEU A 26 -38.58 -8.08 14.94
CA LEU A 26 -37.61 -7.57 15.90
C LEU A 26 -37.17 -8.70 16.84
N ARG A 27 -35.85 -8.90 16.94
CA ARG A 27 -35.24 -10.00 17.69
C ARG A 27 -34.66 -9.49 18.99
N TYR A 28 -35.33 -9.79 20.10
CA TYR A 28 -34.95 -9.34 21.44
C TYR A 28 -34.01 -10.32 22.13
N THR A 29 -32.91 -9.81 22.70
CA THR A 29 -31.97 -10.54 23.56
C THR A 29 -32.57 -10.79 24.95
N ASN A 30 -32.09 -11.79 25.69
CA ASN A 30 -32.55 -12.03 27.06
C ASN A 30 -32.31 -10.83 28.00
N GLY A 31 -31.23 -10.05 27.83
CA GLY A 31 -31.00 -8.83 28.61
C GLY A 31 -32.10 -7.78 28.40
N GLN A 32 -32.50 -7.53 27.14
CA GLN A 32 -33.58 -6.60 26.82
C GLN A 32 -34.94 -7.06 27.37
N ARG A 33 -35.21 -8.37 27.37
CA ARG A 33 -36.44 -8.92 27.97
C ARG A 33 -36.51 -8.63 29.47
N LYS A 34 -35.42 -8.86 30.21
CA LYS A 34 -35.36 -8.56 31.66
C LYS A 34 -35.57 -7.07 31.95
N ALA A 35 -34.86 -6.20 31.23
CA ALA A 35 -34.96 -4.76 31.44
C ALA A 35 -36.40 -4.25 31.26
N LEU A 36 -37.09 -4.70 30.21
CA LEU A 36 -38.49 -4.31 29.95
C LEU A 36 -39.48 -4.91 30.97
N LEU A 37 -39.26 -6.15 31.42
CA LEU A 37 -40.08 -6.77 32.48
C LEU A 37 -39.89 -6.02 33.82
N GLN A 38 -38.66 -5.69 34.18
CA GLN A 38 -38.35 -4.93 35.39
C GLN A 38 -38.94 -3.51 35.33
N GLU A 39 -38.79 -2.80 34.21
CA GLU A 39 -39.38 -1.48 34.01
C GLU A 39 -40.92 -1.48 34.11
N PHE A 40 -41.59 -2.56 33.67
CA PHE A 40 -43.03 -2.72 33.84
C PHE A 40 -43.44 -2.83 35.32
N HIS A 41 -42.69 -3.61 36.12
CA HIS A 41 -42.96 -3.72 37.57
C HIS A 41 -42.66 -2.43 38.32
N GLU A 42 -41.61 -1.69 37.94
CA GLU A 42 -41.22 -0.43 38.54
C GLU A 42 -42.20 0.72 38.19
N ALA A 43 -42.75 0.72 36.97
CA ALA A 43 -43.70 1.76 36.52
C ALA A 43 -45.11 1.63 37.13
N ASN A 44 -45.44 0.48 37.74
CA ASN A 44 -46.72 0.19 38.39
C ASN A 44 -47.96 0.45 37.49
N GLU A 45 -47.81 0.33 36.16
CA GLU A 45 -48.88 0.58 35.19
C GLU A 45 -49.87 -0.59 35.12
N THR A 46 -51.14 -0.33 35.43
CA THR A 46 -52.21 -1.35 35.41
C THR A 46 -52.63 -1.83 34.02
N SER A 47 -52.07 -1.27 32.93
CA SER A 47 -52.49 -1.56 31.55
C SER A 47 -51.33 -2.01 30.66
N GLU A 48 -51.12 -3.34 30.59
CA GLU A 48 -50.09 -3.97 29.74
C GLU A 48 -50.18 -3.56 28.27
N ARG A 49 -51.40 -3.31 27.75
CA ARG A 49 -51.61 -2.84 26.37
C ARG A 49 -51.13 -1.41 26.14
N LYS A 50 -51.13 -0.57 27.18
CA LYS A 50 -50.57 0.79 27.13
C LYS A 50 -49.04 0.71 27.09
N PHE A 51 -48.43 0.04 28.07
CA PHE A 51 -46.99 -0.22 28.12
C PHE A 51 -46.44 -0.79 26.80
N CYS A 52 -47.13 -1.77 26.19
CA CYS A 52 -46.72 -2.31 24.90
C CYS A 52 -46.74 -1.29 23.75
N ARG A 53 -47.69 -0.35 23.72
CA ARG A 53 -47.71 0.71 22.70
C ARG A 53 -46.57 1.70 22.93
N ASP A 54 -46.40 2.12 24.17
CA ASP A 54 -45.44 3.16 24.58
C ASP A 54 -43.98 2.67 24.41
N LYS A 55 -43.74 1.35 24.52
CA LYS A 55 -42.45 0.69 24.26
C LYS A 55 -42.32 0.09 22.85
N HIS A 56 -43.29 0.32 21.96
CA HIS A 56 -43.33 -0.24 20.59
C HIS A 56 -43.16 -1.77 20.52
N LEU A 57 -43.76 -2.50 21.47
CA LEU A 57 -43.76 -3.96 21.57
C LEU A 57 -45.06 -4.54 21.01
N ALA A 58 -44.95 -5.63 20.23
CA ALA A 58 -46.11 -6.40 19.84
C ALA A 58 -46.71 -7.12 21.08
N TYR A 59 -47.98 -6.87 21.37
CA TYR A 59 -48.65 -7.38 22.58
C TYR A 59 -48.59 -8.91 22.72
N SER A 60 -48.66 -9.65 21.61
CA SER A 60 -48.50 -11.12 21.60
C SER A 60 -47.08 -11.58 21.99
N THR A 61 -46.04 -10.81 21.63
CA THR A 61 -44.66 -11.08 22.06
C THR A 61 -44.51 -10.83 23.56
N TRP A 62 -45.12 -9.77 24.08
CA TRP A 62 -45.11 -9.45 25.51
C TRP A 62 -45.81 -10.52 26.36
N GLN A 63 -47.01 -10.96 25.96
CA GLN A 63 -47.70 -12.06 26.64
C GLN A 63 -46.87 -13.36 26.64
N GLY A 64 -46.16 -13.65 25.55
CA GLY A 64 -45.22 -14.77 25.46
C GLY A 64 -44.00 -14.67 26.39
N TRP A 65 -43.68 -13.48 26.89
CA TRP A 65 -42.64 -13.27 27.91
C TRP A 65 -43.21 -13.31 29.32
N ARG A 66 -44.38 -12.71 29.58
CA ARG A 66 -45.08 -12.83 30.87
C ARG A 66 -45.37 -14.28 31.24
N LEU A 67 -45.77 -15.12 30.27
CA LEU A 67 -45.92 -16.58 30.44
C LEU A 67 -44.63 -17.34 30.75
N LYS A 68 -43.45 -16.71 30.62
CA LYS A 68 -42.13 -17.33 30.82
C LYS A 68 -41.25 -16.47 31.72
N GLU A 69 -41.85 -15.60 32.50
CA GLU A 69 -41.19 -14.52 33.23
C GLU A 69 -40.16 -15.07 34.22
N ASP A 70 -40.55 -16.01 35.08
CA ASP A 70 -39.65 -16.67 36.04
C ASP A 70 -38.45 -17.31 35.34
N ASN A 71 -38.69 -18.01 34.23
CA ASN A 71 -37.65 -18.68 33.44
C ASN A 71 -36.71 -17.68 32.75
N ILE A 72 -37.22 -16.53 32.33
CA ILE A 72 -36.41 -15.44 31.76
C ILE A 72 -35.57 -14.81 32.87
N MET A 73 -36.17 -14.43 33.99
CA MET A 73 -35.53 -13.75 35.12
C MET A 73 -34.48 -14.63 35.81
N ALA A 74 -34.75 -15.93 36.01
CA ALA A 74 -33.78 -16.88 36.58
C ALA A 74 -32.60 -17.20 35.65
N ASN A 75 -32.71 -17.01 34.33
CA ASN A 75 -31.66 -17.39 33.39
C ASN A 75 -30.43 -16.47 33.51
N LYS A 76 -29.27 -17.05 33.87
CA LYS A 76 -28.02 -16.31 34.04
C LYS A 76 -27.39 -15.84 32.72
N ARG A 77 -27.82 -16.35 31.55
CA ARG A 77 -27.27 -15.96 30.23
C ARG A 77 -27.89 -14.66 29.73
N HIS A 78 -27.13 -13.57 29.81
CA HIS A 78 -27.56 -12.20 29.46
C HIS A 78 -26.76 -11.52 28.32
N ASN A 79 -25.70 -12.16 27.79
CA ASN A 79 -24.85 -11.58 26.74
C ASN A 79 -25.58 -11.34 25.41
N ARG A 80 -25.07 -10.38 24.62
CA ARG A 80 -25.62 -9.86 23.35
C ARG A 80 -25.90 -10.92 22.25
N LEU A 81 -25.35 -12.12 22.36
CA LEU A 81 -25.56 -13.26 21.44
C LEU A 81 -26.55 -14.33 21.98
N ALA A 82 -26.97 -14.25 23.25
CA ALA A 82 -27.85 -15.22 23.89
C ALA A 82 -29.32 -15.02 23.49
N THR A 83 -29.71 -15.55 22.33
CA THR A 83 -31.09 -15.52 21.81
C THR A 83 -31.92 -16.75 22.18
N THR A 84 -31.30 -17.83 22.67
CA THR A 84 -31.95 -19.10 23.06
C THR A 84 -31.73 -19.42 24.54
N MET A 85 -32.69 -20.10 25.18
CA MET A 85 -32.64 -20.41 26.62
C MET A 85 -31.72 -21.59 26.97
N GLY A 86 -31.05 -22.20 25.99
CA GLY A 86 -29.99 -23.19 26.21
C GLY A 86 -30.42 -24.66 26.31
N SER A 87 -31.72 -24.97 26.30
CA SER A 87 -32.29 -26.31 26.48
C SER A 87 -33.06 -26.88 25.27
N GLN A 88 -32.92 -26.28 24.09
CA GLN A 88 -33.68 -26.64 22.88
C GLN A 88 -32.85 -27.47 21.86
N GLY A 89 -32.02 -28.38 22.35
CA GLY A 89 -31.27 -29.33 21.53
C GLY A 89 -31.26 -30.70 22.18
N HIS A 90 -31.46 -31.76 21.39
CA HIS A 90 -31.57 -33.13 21.89
C HIS A 90 -30.21 -33.66 22.35
N THR A 91 -30.06 -34.01 23.62
CA THR A 91 -28.82 -34.57 24.19
C THR A 91 -28.77 -36.08 24.02
N THR A 92 -28.12 -36.57 22.97
CA THR A 92 -27.73 -37.98 22.87
C THR A 92 -26.40 -38.21 23.59
N VAL A 93 -26.44 -39.00 24.66
CA VAL A 93 -25.26 -39.45 25.43
C VAL A 93 -25.06 -40.94 25.16
N ILE A 94 -23.91 -41.34 24.61
CA ILE A 94 -23.56 -42.76 24.48
C ILE A 94 -23.09 -43.26 25.85
N PRO A 95 -23.75 -44.25 26.47
CA PRO A 95 -23.50 -44.61 27.87
C PRO A 95 -22.13 -45.30 28.11
N PHE A 96 -21.53 -45.91 27.08
CA PHE A 96 -20.25 -46.64 27.16
C PHE A 96 -19.07 -45.88 26.52
N LYS A 97 -19.14 -44.54 26.46
CA LYS A 97 -18.12 -43.70 25.77
C LYS A 97 -16.70 -44.01 26.25
N ASP A 98 -16.46 -44.08 27.56
CA ASP A 98 -15.12 -44.19 28.11
C ASP A 98 -14.55 -45.62 27.97
N GLU A 99 -15.42 -46.65 27.99
CA GLU A 99 -15.07 -48.03 27.65
C GLU A 99 -14.65 -48.15 26.17
N LEU A 100 -15.39 -47.51 25.26
CA LEU A 100 -15.05 -47.46 23.84
C LEU A 100 -13.70 -46.75 23.61
N LEU A 101 -13.44 -45.66 24.34
CA LEU A 101 -12.16 -44.94 24.29
C LEU A 101 -11.00 -45.80 24.85
N ALA A 102 -11.19 -46.50 25.97
CA ALA A 102 -10.20 -47.42 26.52
C ALA A 102 -9.89 -48.56 25.54
N TYR A 103 -10.92 -49.16 24.95
CA TYR A 103 -10.81 -50.22 23.95
C TYR A 103 -10.12 -49.76 22.66
N MET A 104 -10.38 -48.53 22.18
CA MET A 104 -9.67 -47.97 21.02
C MET A 104 -8.21 -47.64 21.33
N ARG A 105 -7.89 -47.24 22.56
CA ARG A 105 -6.50 -47.00 23.02
C ARG A 105 -5.70 -48.30 23.13
N ASP A 106 -6.25 -49.31 23.81
CA ASP A 106 -5.70 -50.68 23.88
C ASP A 106 -5.31 -51.19 22.48
N ARG A 107 -6.26 -51.11 21.54
CA ARG A 107 -6.05 -51.67 20.20
C ARG A 107 -5.06 -50.90 19.35
N ARG A 108 -4.92 -49.59 19.55
CA ARG A 108 -3.83 -48.80 18.95
C ARG A 108 -2.46 -49.29 19.43
N GLY A 109 -2.31 -49.62 20.71
CA GLY A 109 -1.07 -50.20 21.26
C GLY A 109 -0.72 -51.58 20.69
N THR A 110 -1.70 -52.31 20.14
CA THR A 110 -1.48 -53.61 19.49
C THR A 110 -1.30 -53.57 17.98
N GLU A 111 -1.31 -52.39 17.35
CA GLU A 111 -1.17 -52.16 15.88
C GLU A 111 -2.14 -52.99 14.98
N ARG A 112 -3.24 -53.53 15.52
CA ARG A 112 -4.19 -54.41 14.77
C ARG A 112 -5.30 -53.66 14.05
N TRP A 113 -5.53 -54.02 12.78
CA TRP A 113 -6.57 -53.46 11.90
C TRP A 113 -8.01 -53.64 12.41
N ARG A 114 -8.91 -52.72 12.04
CA ARG A 114 -10.37 -52.89 12.17
C ARG A 114 -11.13 -52.29 10.98
N ARG A 115 -12.06 -53.06 10.42
CA ARG A 115 -13.24 -52.55 9.73
C ARG A 115 -14.45 -52.99 10.53
N ASN A 116 -15.10 -52.08 11.25
CA ASN A 116 -16.38 -52.38 11.88
C ASN A 116 -17.34 -51.18 11.79
N ARG A 117 -18.49 -51.40 11.15
CA ARG A 117 -19.36 -50.33 10.63
C ARG A 117 -19.95 -49.46 11.75
N PHE A 118 -20.18 -50.07 12.92
CA PHE A 118 -20.67 -49.43 14.13
C PHE A 118 -19.71 -48.37 14.70
N VAL A 119 -18.39 -48.65 14.71
CA VAL A 119 -17.36 -47.72 15.22
C VAL A 119 -17.21 -46.50 14.32
N ALA A 120 -17.31 -46.69 13.00
CA ALA A 120 -17.28 -45.58 12.05
C ALA A 120 -18.49 -44.64 12.20
N TYR A 121 -19.68 -45.19 12.44
CA TYR A 121 -20.88 -44.40 12.69
C TYR A 121 -20.75 -43.58 13.99
N SER A 122 -20.31 -44.20 15.09
CA SER A 122 -20.12 -43.51 16.38
C SER A 122 -19.10 -42.36 16.33
N CYS A 123 -18.00 -42.50 15.58
CA CYS A 123 -17.02 -41.42 15.40
C CYS A 123 -17.49 -40.32 14.45
N ALA A 124 -18.33 -40.62 13.45
CA ALA A 124 -18.83 -39.61 12.51
C ALA A 124 -19.93 -38.73 13.13
N SER A 125 -20.77 -39.28 14.02
CA SER A 125 -21.90 -38.57 14.61
C SER A 125 -21.55 -37.66 15.80
N HIS A 126 -20.33 -37.74 16.36
CA HIS A 126 -19.92 -36.95 17.52
C HIS A 126 -18.53 -36.32 17.37
N THR A 127 -18.48 -34.98 17.41
CA THR A 127 -17.25 -34.15 17.41
C THR A 127 -16.38 -34.30 18.66
N ALA A 128 -16.65 -35.28 19.52
CA ALA A 128 -16.04 -35.45 20.84
C ALA A 128 -15.17 -36.72 20.99
N THR A 129 -14.92 -37.46 19.90
CA THR A 129 -13.89 -38.52 19.85
C THR A 129 -12.67 -38.04 19.09
N ALA A 130 -11.52 -37.94 19.75
CA ALA A 130 -10.27 -37.38 19.21
C ALA A 130 -9.53 -38.32 18.22
N PHE A 131 -10.25 -38.96 17.31
CA PHE A 131 -9.74 -39.96 16.37
C PHE A 131 -10.18 -39.65 14.94
N ILE A 132 -9.23 -39.72 14.01
CA ILE A 132 -9.42 -39.52 12.58
C ILE A 132 -9.08 -40.83 11.86
N PHE A 133 -9.83 -41.18 10.82
CA PHE A 133 -9.52 -42.33 9.95
C PHE A 133 -8.30 -42.02 9.06
N GLY A 134 -7.15 -42.60 9.40
CA GLY A 134 -5.94 -42.58 8.57
C GLY A 134 -5.93 -43.70 7.51
N ILE A 135 -5.06 -43.56 6.51
CA ILE A 135 -4.73 -44.64 5.58
C ILE A 135 -3.74 -45.59 6.30
N PRO A 136 -3.94 -46.92 6.25
CA PRO A 136 -3.01 -47.87 6.84
C PRO A 136 -1.67 -47.89 6.07
N CYS A 137 -0.57 -47.66 6.78
CA CYS A 137 0.78 -47.90 6.28
C CYS A 137 1.30 -49.23 6.84
N ILE A 138 1.94 -50.06 6.01
CA ILE A 138 2.52 -51.35 6.41
C ILE A 138 4.02 -51.13 6.64
N SER A 139 4.48 -51.27 7.87
CA SER A 139 5.91 -51.27 8.22
C SER A 139 6.41 -52.70 8.49
N LYS A 140 7.70 -52.96 8.26
CA LYS A 140 8.35 -54.24 8.59
C LYS A 140 8.73 -54.36 10.08
N ALA A 141 8.76 -53.23 10.79
CA ALA A 141 9.07 -53.13 12.22
C ALA A 141 8.03 -52.23 12.90
N THR A 142 7.87 -52.38 14.22
CA THR A 142 6.95 -51.54 15.02
C THR A 142 7.47 -50.11 15.11
N GLN A 143 6.58 -49.15 15.37
CA GLN A 143 6.96 -47.73 15.45
C GLN A 143 8.01 -47.48 16.55
N GLN A 144 7.92 -48.17 17.69
CA GLN A 144 8.88 -48.05 18.80
C GLN A 144 10.29 -48.47 18.37
N VAL A 145 10.44 -49.62 17.71
CA VAL A 145 11.74 -50.12 17.22
C VAL A 145 12.33 -49.15 16.19
N LEU A 146 11.49 -48.58 15.30
CA LEU A 146 11.94 -47.58 14.33
C LEU A 146 12.40 -46.27 14.99
N ASP A 147 11.72 -45.81 16.04
CA ASP A 147 12.12 -44.60 16.77
C ASP A 147 13.37 -44.83 17.64
N GLU A 148 13.55 -46.01 18.24
CA GLU A 148 14.78 -46.38 18.95
C GLU A 148 15.99 -46.48 18.01
N VAL A 149 15.83 -47.17 16.88
CA VAL A 149 16.86 -47.26 15.82
C VAL A 149 17.20 -45.88 15.27
N TRP A 150 16.20 -45.03 15.03
CA TRP A 150 16.42 -43.66 14.56
C TRP A 150 17.16 -42.80 15.59
N LEU A 151 16.79 -42.86 16.88
CA LEU A 151 17.47 -42.10 17.94
C LEU A 151 18.94 -42.56 18.11
N GLY A 152 19.19 -43.87 18.13
CA GLY A 152 20.54 -44.42 18.23
C GLY A 152 21.42 -44.10 17.01
N TYR A 153 20.84 -44.22 15.81
CA TYR A 153 21.52 -43.85 14.57
C TYR A 153 21.81 -42.34 14.51
N ALA A 154 20.82 -41.48 14.80
CA ALA A 154 20.99 -40.04 14.78
C ALA A 154 22.06 -39.57 15.79
N ALA A 155 22.09 -40.12 17.00
CA ALA A 155 23.13 -39.83 17.98
C ALA A 155 24.52 -40.23 17.45
N THR A 156 24.66 -41.42 16.87
CA THR A 156 25.92 -41.90 16.30
C THR A 156 26.38 -41.06 15.10
N PHE A 157 25.46 -40.78 14.17
CA PHE A 157 25.69 -39.98 12.97
C PHE A 157 26.13 -38.55 13.32
N TRP A 158 25.41 -37.85 14.21
CA TRP A 158 25.75 -36.48 14.59
C TRP A 158 27.02 -36.40 15.44
N ASN A 159 27.36 -37.44 16.22
CA ASN A 159 28.67 -37.52 16.89
C ASN A 159 29.82 -37.71 15.87
N LYS A 160 29.62 -38.52 14.82
CA LYS A 160 30.63 -38.83 13.80
C LYS A 160 30.83 -37.67 12.79
N TYR A 161 29.74 -37.06 12.33
CA TYR A 161 29.75 -36.09 11.22
C TYR A 161 29.22 -34.70 11.56
N GLY A 162 28.80 -34.42 12.80
CA GLY A 162 28.25 -33.11 13.19
C GLY A 162 29.23 -31.93 13.11
N HIS A 163 30.50 -32.19 12.80
CA HIS A 163 31.52 -31.17 12.52
C HIS A 163 31.62 -30.79 11.03
N TYR A 164 31.02 -31.56 10.11
CA TYR A 164 30.91 -31.17 8.70
C TYR A 164 29.90 -30.03 8.54
N ASP A 165 30.19 -29.10 7.62
CA ASP A 165 29.19 -28.11 7.21
C ASP A 165 28.03 -28.82 6.51
N LYS A 166 26.79 -28.41 6.78
CA LYS A 166 25.57 -29.10 6.33
C LYS A 166 25.43 -29.19 4.81
N LYS A 167 26.13 -28.32 4.08
CA LYS A 167 26.22 -28.36 2.61
C LYS A 167 27.00 -29.57 2.07
N HIS A 168 27.86 -30.19 2.87
CA HIS A 168 28.66 -31.38 2.53
C HIS A 168 28.03 -32.69 3.02
N ILE A 169 26.81 -32.65 3.57
CA ILE A 169 26.04 -33.85 3.90
C ILE A 169 24.97 -34.02 2.81
N LEU A 170 25.27 -34.87 1.84
CA LEU A 170 24.45 -35.11 0.66
C LEU A 170 23.56 -36.32 0.89
N ASN A 171 22.27 -36.20 0.62
CA ASN A 171 21.32 -37.30 0.76
C ASN A 171 20.85 -37.79 -0.61
N VAL A 172 20.88 -39.10 -0.84
CA VAL A 172 20.55 -39.76 -2.10
C VAL A 172 19.54 -40.88 -1.86
N ASP A 173 18.56 -40.99 -2.76
CA ASP A 173 17.42 -41.92 -2.67
C ASP A 173 16.71 -42.00 -4.04
N GLU A 174 16.38 -43.19 -4.52
CA GLU A 174 15.58 -43.37 -5.74
C GLU A 174 14.08 -43.44 -5.44
N THR A 175 13.24 -43.03 -6.40
CA THR A 175 11.80 -43.19 -6.25
C THR A 175 11.09 -43.54 -7.55
N SER A 176 10.25 -44.59 -7.51
CA SER A 176 9.49 -45.03 -8.68
C SER A 176 8.37 -44.06 -9.04
N VAL A 177 8.29 -43.70 -10.33
CA VAL A 177 7.24 -42.83 -10.90
C VAL A 177 6.64 -43.52 -12.13
N PHE A 178 5.53 -44.21 -11.91
CA PHE A 178 4.78 -44.94 -12.95
C PHE A 178 4.24 -44.00 -14.04
N PHE A 179 3.96 -44.53 -15.24
CA PHE A 179 3.40 -43.76 -16.35
C PHE A 179 2.06 -43.13 -15.96
N ASP A 180 1.14 -43.95 -15.48
CA ASP A 180 -0.12 -43.52 -14.87
C ASP A 180 0.00 -43.43 -13.35
N MET A 181 -0.49 -42.33 -12.78
CA MET A 181 -0.66 -42.17 -11.34
C MET A 181 -2.07 -41.66 -11.01
N PRO A 182 -3.12 -42.48 -11.24
CA PRO A 182 -4.49 -42.09 -10.94
C PRO A 182 -4.68 -41.79 -9.44
N PRO A 183 -5.70 -40.98 -9.08
CA PRO A 183 -6.05 -40.71 -7.69
C PRO A 183 -6.43 -42.01 -6.99
N GLY A 184 -5.96 -42.20 -5.74
CA GLY A 184 -6.28 -43.40 -4.95
C GLY A 184 -7.74 -43.50 -4.48
N LYS A 185 -8.63 -42.61 -4.95
CA LYS A 185 -10.06 -42.53 -4.62
C LYS A 185 -10.81 -41.90 -5.80
N THR A 186 -11.93 -42.51 -6.20
CA THR A 186 -12.84 -42.02 -7.24
C THR A 186 -14.24 -41.89 -6.65
N LEU A 187 -15.03 -40.91 -7.09
CA LEU A 187 -16.44 -40.80 -6.76
C LEU A 187 -17.27 -41.69 -7.68
N ALA A 188 -18.16 -42.49 -7.11
CA ALA A 188 -19.15 -43.28 -7.84
C ALA A 188 -20.50 -43.15 -7.13
N GLU A 189 -21.59 -43.19 -7.89
CA GLU A 189 -22.94 -43.16 -7.31
C GLU A 189 -23.22 -44.41 -6.46
N ILE A 190 -24.08 -44.26 -5.46
CA ILE A 190 -24.39 -45.32 -4.50
C ILE A 190 -25.10 -46.47 -5.23
N GLY A 191 -24.37 -47.57 -5.43
CA GLY A 191 -24.84 -48.76 -6.15
C GLY A 191 -24.20 -48.97 -7.52
N GLN A 192 -23.40 -48.01 -8.02
CA GLN A 192 -22.72 -48.11 -9.31
C GLN A 192 -21.27 -48.59 -9.20
N SER A 193 -20.73 -49.07 -10.32
CA SER A 193 -19.33 -49.51 -10.43
C SER A 193 -18.36 -48.33 -10.30
N SER A 194 -17.36 -48.46 -9.43
CA SER A 194 -16.25 -47.51 -9.30
C SER A 194 -15.07 -47.81 -10.26
N LYS A 195 -15.26 -48.68 -11.25
CA LYS A 195 -14.25 -48.99 -12.26
C LYS A 195 -14.18 -47.85 -13.29
N VAL A 196 -13.00 -47.26 -13.42
CA VAL A 196 -12.66 -46.33 -14.50
C VAL A 196 -11.88 -47.13 -15.56
N SER A 197 -12.03 -46.79 -16.84
CA SER A 197 -11.17 -47.33 -17.90
C SER A 197 -9.77 -46.72 -17.81
N ASP A 198 -8.73 -47.52 -18.05
CA ASP A 198 -7.34 -47.04 -18.11
C ASP A 198 -7.13 -46.16 -19.37
N GLY A 199 -7.46 -44.88 -19.24
CA GLY A 199 -7.11 -43.84 -20.21
C GLY A 199 -5.79 -43.18 -19.81
N GLU A 200 -4.72 -43.47 -20.56
CA GLU A 200 -3.37 -42.96 -20.30
C GLU A 200 -3.29 -41.42 -20.41
N LYS A 201 -2.96 -40.72 -19.30
CA LYS A 201 -2.84 -39.24 -19.24
C LYS A 201 -1.68 -38.80 -18.33
N HIS A 202 -1.03 -37.66 -18.63
CA HIS A 202 0.39 -37.42 -18.32
C HIS A 202 0.63 -36.21 -17.36
N SER A 203 1.34 -36.40 -16.23
CA SER A 203 1.42 -35.42 -15.12
C SER A 203 2.75 -34.62 -14.94
N HIS A 204 2.75 -33.63 -14.02
CA HIS A 204 3.77 -32.58 -13.72
C HIS A 204 4.04 -32.46 -12.19
N ARG A 205 5.17 -32.00 -11.60
CA ARG A 205 6.47 -31.43 -12.04
C ARG A 205 7.47 -31.34 -10.85
N GLU A 206 8.68 -30.79 -11.10
CA GLU A 206 9.74 -30.34 -10.15
C GLU A 206 10.62 -31.44 -9.47
N LYS A 207 11.90 -31.21 -9.08
CA LYS A 207 13.03 -30.49 -9.73
C LYS A 207 14.40 -30.82 -9.07
N LEU A 208 15.28 -31.49 -9.81
CA LEU A 208 16.77 -31.61 -9.69
C LEU A 208 17.27 -32.14 -11.07
N PRO A 209 18.59 -32.20 -11.38
CA PRO A 209 19.06 -33.05 -12.48
C PRO A 209 18.80 -34.52 -12.12
N MET A 210 17.59 -35.00 -12.43
CA MET A 210 17.21 -36.39 -12.14
C MET A 210 17.94 -37.35 -13.07
N PHE A 211 18.40 -38.45 -12.47
CA PHE A 211 18.96 -39.58 -13.17
C PHE A 211 17.84 -40.59 -13.48
N PHE A 212 17.51 -40.75 -14.76
CA PHE A 212 16.38 -41.54 -15.21
C PHE A 212 16.82 -42.95 -15.64
N ILE A 213 16.38 -43.96 -14.87
CA ILE A 213 16.50 -45.37 -15.27
C ILE A 213 15.27 -45.77 -16.09
N LEU A 214 15.47 -46.00 -17.40
CA LEU A 214 14.44 -46.36 -18.36
C LEU A 214 14.37 -47.88 -18.53
N LYS A 215 13.15 -48.44 -18.51
CA LYS A 215 12.92 -49.89 -18.62
C LYS A 215 12.99 -50.36 -20.08
N GLU A 216 14.18 -50.76 -20.54
CA GLU A 216 14.37 -51.42 -21.85
C GLU A 216 15.66 -52.26 -21.86
N THR A 217 15.88 -53.06 -22.91
CA THR A 217 17.13 -53.76 -23.15
C THR A 217 18.27 -52.77 -23.47
N PRO A 218 19.42 -52.81 -22.79
CA PRO A 218 20.60 -52.04 -23.17
C PRO A 218 21.02 -52.33 -24.62
N GLY A 219 21.43 -51.30 -25.35
CA GLY A 219 21.63 -51.32 -26.79
C GLY A 219 20.34 -51.42 -27.60
N GLY A 220 19.17 -51.14 -26.99
CA GLY A 220 17.83 -51.22 -27.59
C GLY A 220 17.46 -50.08 -28.55
N VAL A 221 16.17 -49.94 -28.83
CA VAL A 221 15.68 -48.93 -29.80
C VAL A 221 15.70 -47.53 -29.18
N ILE A 222 15.33 -47.41 -27.90
CA ILE A 222 15.30 -46.13 -27.17
C ILE A 222 16.73 -45.58 -27.03
N GLU A 223 17.69 -46.44 -26.66
CA GLU A 223 19.10 -46.04 -26.49
C GLU A 223 19.75 -45.54 -27.79
N ARG A 224 19.41 -46.16 -28.93
CA ARG A 224 20.00 -45.80 -30.24
C ARG A 224 19.33 -44.61 -30.93
N HIS A 225 18.02 -44.38 -30.73
CA HIS A 225 17.25 -43.44 -31.54
C HIS A 225 16.45 -42.40 -30.73
N GLU A 226 16.10 -42.66 -29.48
CA GLU A 226 15.27 -41.75 -28.67
C GLU A 226 16.10 -40.87 -27.72
N LEU A 227 17.16 -41.39 -27.08
CA LEU A 227 17.91 -40.64 -26.07
C LEU A 227 18.43 -39.27 -26.56
N GLY A 228 18.89 -39.19 -27.81
CA GLY A 228 19.36 -37.94 -28.42
C GLY A 228 18.26 -36.88 -28.65
N THR A 229 16.98 -37.25 -28.53
CA THR A 229 15.82 -36.33 -28.61
C THR A 229 15.38 -35.82 -27.24
N TYR A 230 15.88 -36.41 -26.16
CA TYR A 230 15.45 -36.11 -24.79
C TYR A 230 16.07 -34.79 -24.29
N PRO A 231 15.39 -34.04 -23.41
CA PRO A 231 15.86 -32.71 -23.02
C PRO A 231 17.23 -32.74 -22.34
N PRO A 232 18.17 -31.87 -22.76
CA PRO A 232 19.52 -31.80 -22.21
C PRO A 232 19.52 -31.26 -20.77
N GLY A 233 20.53 -31.66 -19.98
CA GLY A 233 20.65 -31.32 -18.56
C GLY A 233 20.03 -32.33 -17.58
N HIS A 234 19.64 -33.51 -18.08
CA HIS A 234 19.28 -34.69 -17.30
C HIS A 234 20.08 -35.89 -17.81
N PHE A 235 20.28 -36.88 -16.93
CA PHE A 235 20.98 -38.11 -17.27
C PHE A 235 19.97 -39.23 -17.49
N TYR A 236 20.18 -40.03 -18.53
CA TYR A 236 19.27 -41.10 -18.92
C TYR A 236 20.07 -42.38 -19.14
N VAL A 237 19.64 -43.46 -18.52
CA VAL A 237 20.25 -44.79 -18.67
C VAL A 237 19.18 -45.82 -18.99
N VAL A 238 19.53 -46.82 -19.80
CA VAL A 238 18.65 -47.95 -20.08
C VAL A 238 19.03 -49.16 -19.23
N GLN A 239 18.03 -49.82 -18.64
CA GLN A 239 18.17 -50.97 -17.76
C GLN A 239 16.93 -51.87 -17.88
N SER A 240 17.10 -53.19 -18.03
CA SER A 240 16.03 -54.13 -18.43
C SER A 240 14.82 -54.19 -17.48
N ASN A 241 15.04 -53.90 -16.20
CA ASN A 241 14.05 -53.95 -15.13
C ASN A 241 13.77 -52.58 -14.49
N ALA A 242 14.50 -51.52 -14.88
CA ALA A 242 14.49 -50.18 -14.30
C ALA A 242 14.68 -50.15 -12.77
N TRP A 243 15.75 -50.80 -12.31
CA TRP A 243 16.24 -50.74 -10.93
C TRP A 243 17.72 -50.31 -10.94
N MET A 244 18.18 -49.85 -9.78
CA MET A 244 19.58 -49.49 -9.55
C MET A 244 20.42 -50.77 -9.42
N ASP A 245 21.30 -51.02 -10.40
CA ASP A 245 22.32 -52.06 -10.34
C ASP A 245 23.72 -51.42 -10.19
N GLU A 246 24.75 -52.21 -9.91
CA GLU A 246 26.11 -51.72 -9.64
C GLU A 246 26.69 -50.87 -10.80
N ARG A 247 26.42 -51.24 -12.05
CA ARG A 247 26.81 -50.45 -13.23
C ARG A 247 26.10 -49.10 -13.23
N VAL A 248 24.79 -49.11 -12.97
CA VAL A 248 23.98 -47.89 -12.92
C VAL A 248 24.39 -46.98 -11.75
N CYS A 249 24.75 -47.55 -10.61
CA CYS A 249 25.29 -46.83 -9.46
C CYS A 249 26.62 -46.15 -9.81
N SER A 250 27.58 -46.83 -10.46
CA SER A 250 28.83 -46.17 -10.88
C SER A 250 28.57 -45.00 -11.82
N MET A 251 27.66 -45.13 -12.80
CA MET A 251 27.33 -44.01 -13.71
C MET A 251 26.67 -42.84 -12.99
N TYR A 252 25.85 -43.10 -11.95
CA TYR A 252 25.30 -42.03 -11.11
C TYR A 252 26.41 -41.28 -10.35
N LEU A 253 27.36 -42.01 -9.76
CA LEU A 253 28.50 -41.44 -9.04
C LEU A 253 29.38 -40.59 -9.98
N ASP A 254 29.78 -41.14 -11.13
CA ASP A 254 30.65 -40.48 -12.10
C ASP A 254 30.01 -39.24 -12.75
N GLU A 255 28.77 -39.35 -13.24
CA GLU A 255 28.16 -38.34 -14.12
C GLU A 255 27.32 -37.31 -13.34
N VAL A 256 26.67 -37.72 -12.24
CA VAL A 256 25.72 -36.86 -11.50
C VAL A 256 26.34 -36.31 -10.23
N LEU A 257 27.01 -37.17 -9.46
CA LEU A 257 27.51 -36.82 -8.14
C LEU A 257 28.87 -36.11 -8.22
N ALA A 258 29.80 -36.59 -9.05
CA ALA A 258 31.14 -36.00 -9.18
C ALA A 258 31.13 -34.49 -9.48
N PRO A 259 30.29 -33.96 -10.39
CA PRO A 259 30.22 -32.51 -10.65
C PRO A 259 29.53 -31.69 -9.54
N CYS A 260 28.96 -32.35 -8.53
CA CYS A 260 28.23 -31.73 -7.42
C CYS A 260 28.99 -31.75 -6.09
N ILE A 261 30.19 -32.35 -6.04
CA ILE A 261 31.04 -32.43 -4.85
C ILE A 261 32.19 -31.43 -4.99
N ASP A 262 32.09 -30.30 -4.29
CA ASP A 262 33.14 -29.26 -4.25
C ASP A 262 34.30 -29.62 -3.28
N ASP A 263 34.05 -30.44 -2.26
CA ASP A 263 34.98 -30.81 -1.19
C ASP A 263 34.52 -32.12 -0.50
N ALA A 264 35.38 -32.74 0.32
CA ALA A 264 35.14 -34.01 1.01
C ALA A 264 33.77 -34.05 1.71
N SER A 265 32.88 -34.92 1.22
CA SER A 265 31.46 -34.95 1.59
C SER A 265 31.03 -36.29 2.19
N VAL A 266 29.88 -36.29 2.88
CA VAL A 266 29.25 -37.48 3.44
C VAL A 266 28.00 -37.79 2.63
N LEU A 267 28.00 -38.95 1.97
CA LEU A 267 26.90 -39.43 1.15
C LEU A 267 26.00 -40.35 1.98
N LEU A 268 24.83 -39.83 2.37
CA LEU A 268 23.80 -40.58 3.07
C LEU A 268 22.97 -41.35 2.03
N VAL A 269 23.00 -42.69 2.13
CA VAL A 269 22.33 -43.61 1.19
C VAL A 269 21.48 -44.63 1.94
N ASP A 270 20.49 -45.23 1.27
CA ASP A 270 19.83 -46.42 1.80
C ASP A 270 20.77 -47.65 1.77
N ASN A 271 20.41 -48.72 2.48
CA ASN A 271 21.24 -49.92 2.60
C ASN A 271 21.01 -50.94 1.46
N LEU A 272 20.78 -50.46 0.23
CA LEU A 272 20.68 -51.31 -0.96
C LEU A 272 22.07 -51.82 -1.36
N ALA A 273 22.18 -53.09 -1.71
CA ALA A 273 23.47 -53.78 -1.90
C ALA A 273 24.41 -53.15 -2.94
N CYS A 274 23.89 -52.41 -3.93
CA CYS A 274 24.69 -51.68 -4.91
C CYS A 274 25.22 -50.32 -4.40
N HIS A 275 24.58 -49.72 -3.40
CA HIS A 275 25.05 -48.46 -2.78
C HIS A 275 26.19 -48.69 -1.79
N VAL A 276 26.17 -49.85 -1.13
CA VAL A 276 27.14 -50.27 -0.09
C VAL A 276 28.08 -51.38 -0.55
N SER A 277 28.23 -51.60 -1.87
CA SER A 277 29.24 -52.55 -2.37
C SER A 277 30.65 -52.01 -2.12
N GLU A 278 31.63 -52.91 -2.03
CA GLU A 278 33.05 -52.55 -1.89
C GLU A 278 33.47 -51.61 -3.04
N ALA A 279 33.07 -51.92 -4.27
CA ALA A 279 33.29 -51.07 -5.43
C ALA A 279 32.65 -49.67 -5.31
N SER A 280 31.47 -49.53 -4.69
CA SER A 280 30.86 -48.21 -4.43
C SER A 280 31.65 -47.41 -3.38
N HIS A 281 32.06 -48.06 -2.29
CA HIS A 281 32.88 -47.44 -1.25
C HIS A 281 34.25 -46.98 -1.79
N ASP A 282 34.95 -47.85 -2.53
CA ASP A 282 36.24 -47.54 -3.15
C ASP A 282 36.10 -46.40 -4.16
N LYS A 283 35.08 -46.46 -5.03
CA LYS A 283 34.81 -45.43 -6.03
C LYS A 283 34.60 -44.05 -5.39
N VAL A 284 33.79 -43.95 -4.33
CA VAL A 284 33.51 -42.67 -3.65
C VAL A 284 34.71 -42.16 -2.86
N ALA A 285 35.52 -43.06 -2.28
CA ALA A 285 36.75 -42.69 -1.60
C ALA A 285 37.84 -42.20 -2.57
N GLU A 286 38.08 -42.92 -3.66
CA GLU A 286 39.13 -42.62 -4.65
C GLU A 286 38.76 -41.45 -5.59
N THR A 287 37.51 -41.40 -6.06
CA THR A 287 37.09 -40.44 -7.10
C THR A 287 36.58 -39.12 -6.51
N HIS A 288 36.06 -39.13 -5.27
CA HIS A 288 35.37 -37.98 -4.68
C HIS A 288 35.89 -37.59 -3.29
N PHE A 289 36.93 -38.26 -2.76
CA PHE A 289 37.48 -38.05 -1.41
C PHE A 289 36.38 -38.00 -0.32
N SER A 290 35.32 -38.77 -0.50
CA SER A 290 34.07 -38.68 0.25
C SER A 290 33.76 -40.00 0.95
N VAL A 291 32.79 -39.99 1.88
CA VAL A 291 32.42 -41.16 2.68
C VAL A 291 30.97 -41.53 2.44
N VAL A 292 30.71 -42.78 2.06
CA VAL A 292 29.37 -43.36 2.04
C VAL A 292 28.97 -43.78 3.45
N GLU A 293 27.86 -43.26 3.96
CA GLU A 293 27.27 -43.63 5.25
C GLU A 293 25.89 -44.26 5.01
N PRO A 294 25.72 -45.57 5.23
CA PRO A 294 24.44 -46.24 5.01
C PRO A 294 23.45 -46.00 6.14
N LEU A 295 22.17 -45.88 5.78
CA LEU A 295 21.06 -45.87 6.72
C LEU A 295 20.81 -47.26 7.34
N PRO A 296 20.24 -47.36 8.55
CA PRO A 296 19.97 -48.65 9.18
C PRO A 296 18.98 -49.50 8.34
N PRO A 297 19.19 -50.83 8.22
CA PRO A 297 18.36 -51.70 7.38
C PRO A 297 16.89 -51.70 7.83
N ASN A 298 15.98 -51.77 6.86
CA ASN A 298 14.52 -51.71 7.05
C ASN A 298 13.98 -50.44 7.74
N SER A 299 14.79 -49.38 7.89
CA SER A 299 14.40 -48.15 8.58
C SER A 299 14.07 -46.96 7.67
N THR A 300 14.17 -47.11 6.33
CA THR A 300 13.99 -46.05 5.31
C THR A 300 12.78 -45.15 5.58
N SER A 301 11.60 -45.73 5.83
CA SER A 301 10.34 -45.01 6.15
C SER A 301 10.37 -44.07 7.37
N ARG A 302 11.45 -44.09 8.16
CA ARG A 302 11.68 -43.22 9.32
C ARG A 302 13.02 -42.48 9.26
N CYS A 303 14.07 -43.15 8.76
CA CYS A 303 15.45 -42.67 8.77
C CYS A 303 15.91 -42.00 7.48
N GLN A 304 15.19 -42.14 6.35
CA GLN A 304 15.52 -41.53 5.05
C GLN A 304 14.79 -40.19 4.90
N PRO A 305 15.47 -39.02 5.00
CA PRO A 305 14.82 -37.71 4.90
C PRO A 305 14.10 -37.46 3.57
N LEU A 306 14.57 -38.04 2.47
CA LEU A 306 13.96 -37.87 1.15
C LEU A 306 12.57 -38.54 1.08
N ASP A 307 12.49 -39.81 1.48
CA ASP A 307 11.23 -40.57 1.53
C ASP A 307 10.20 -39.94 2.49
N VAL A 308 10.64 -39.50 3.68
CA VAL A 308 9.78 -38.89 4.71
C VAL A 308 9.33 -37.46 4.35
N GLY A 309 10.21 -36.65 3.76
CA GLY A 309 10.00 -35.20 3.58
C GLY A 309 9.73 -34.72 2.16
N VAL A 310 10.20 -35.43 1.13
CA VAL A 310 10.25 -34.93 -0.26
C VAL A 310 9.46 -35.81 -1.23
N MET A 311 9.69 -37.12 -1.24
CA MET A 311 9.11 -38.02 -2.24
C MET A 311 7.59 -38.18 -2.08
N GLY A 312 7.08 -38.16 -0.84
CA GLY A 312 5.64 -38.14 -0.55
C GLY A 312 4.92 -36.92 -1.16
N PRO A 313 5.31 -35.68 -0.80
CA PRO A 313 4.79 -34.45 -1.42
C PRO A 313 4.97 -34.40 -2.95
N LEU A 314 6.12 -34.82 -3.49
CA LEU A 314 6.35 -34.89 -4.93
C LEU A 314 5.34 -35.79 -5.64
N LYS A 315 5.13 -37.02 -5.14
CA LYS A 315 4.12 -37.96 -5.69
C LYS A 315 2.70 -37.43 -5.52
N ALA A 316 2.40 -36.65 -4.47
CA ALA A 316 1.11 -36.00 -4.29
C ALA A 316 0.88 -34.83 -5.28
N MET A 317 1.92 -34.04 -5.57
CA MET A 317 1.89 -32.98 -6.58
C MET A 317 1.66 -33.57 -7.97
N LEU A 318 2.40 -34.62 -8.34
CA LEU A 318 2.21 -35.36 -9.60
C LEU A 318 0.77 -35.89 -9.75
N LYS A 319 0.21 -36.50 -8.70
CA LYS A 319 -1.19 -36.96 -8.69
C LYS A 319 -2.23 -35.82 -8.76
N THR A 320 -1.89 -34.64 -8.24
CA THR A 320 -2.78 -33.47 -8.30
C THR A 320 -2.72 -32.83 -9.69
N ALA A 321 -1.55 -32.79 -10.32
CA ALA A 321 -1.41 -32.34 -11.70
C ALA A 321 -2.14 -33.26 -12.69
N TRP A 322 -2.11 -34.58 -12.46
CA TRP A 322 -2.90 -35.57 -13.24
C TRP A 322 -4.40 -35.26 -13.26
N LEU A 323 -4.93 -34.60 -12.20
CA LEU A 323 -6.35 -34.22 -12.09
C LEU A 323 -6.69 -32.87 -12.74
N LEU A 324 -5.70 -32.03 -13.06
CA LEU A 324 -5.88 -30.65 -13.51
C LEU A 324 -5.54 -30.45 -14.99
N GLU A 325 -5.17 -31.52 -15.71
CA GLU A 325 -4.95 -31.49 -17.15
C GLU A 325 -6.31 -31.53 -17.89
N GLU A 326 -6.80 -30.37 -18.31
CA GLU A 326 -7.97 -30.27 -19.19
C GLU A 326 -7.63 -30.81 -20.59
N ASP A 327 -8.41 -31.79 -21.03
CA ASP A 327 -8.21 -32.51 -22.28
C ASP A 327 -8.68 -31.67 -23.49
N ASN A 328 -7.94 -30.62 -23.81
CA ASN A 328 -8.27 -29.62 -24.83
C ASN A 328 -8.12 -30.10 -26.28
N ARG A 329 -8.32 -31.41 -26.56
CA ARG A 329 -8.21 -31.99 -27.90
C ARG A 329 -9.38 -32.94 -28.20
N SER A 330 -9.97 -32.76 -29.38
CA SER A 330 -11.11 -33.51 -29.86
C SER A 330 -10.69 -34.70 -30.73
N GLY A 331 -10.67 -35.91 -30.16
CA GLY A 331 -10.54 -37.16 -30.93
C GLY A 331 -9.69 -38.24 -30.25
N ASP A 332 -10.00 -39.51 -30.55
CA ASP A 332 -9.29 -40.71 -30.06
C ASP A 332 -7.92 -40.93 -30.75
N GLU A 333 -7.08 -39.89 -30.83
CA GLU A 333 -5.71 -40.03 -31.35
C GLU A 333 -4.79 -40.67 -30.30
N ILE A 334 -4.50 -41.96 -30.51
CA ILE A 334 -3.62 -42.76 -29.64
C ILE A 334 -2.16 -42.30 -29.85
N PHE A 335 -1.63 -41.56 -28.88
CA PHE A 335 -0.20 -41.23 -28.81
C PHE A 335 0.70 -42.48 -28.93
N THR A 336 1.79 -42.39 -29.69
CA THR A 336 2.82 -43.43 -29.70
C THR A 336 3.61 -43.46 -28.39
N ALA A 337 4.17 -44.62 -28.03
CA ALA A 337 4.95 -44.76 -26.78
C ALA A 337 6.18 -43.85 -26.71
N GLN A 338 6.75 -43.47 -27.86
CA GLN A 338 7.88 -42.53 -27.97
C GLN A 338 7.43 -41.09 -27.66
N GLU A 339 6.33 -40.62 -28.25
CA GLU A 339 5.78 -39.29 -27.99
C GLU A 339 5.39 -39.13 -26.51
N LYS A 340 4.82 -40.16 -25.89
CA LYS A 340 4.52 -40.21 -24.45
C LYS A 340 5.77 -40.00 -23.58
N ARG A 341 6.89 -40.67 -23.92
CA ARG A 341 8.18 -40.53 -23.21
C ARG A 341 8.79 -39.14 -23.38
N LEU A 342 8.87 -38.65 -24.61
CA LEU A 342 9.42 -37.33 -24.91
C LEU A 342 8.59 -36.21 -24.26
N ALA A 343 7.25 -36.29 -24.35
CA ALA A 343 6.35 -35.36 -23.70
C ALA A 343 6.55 -35.34 -22.17
N ARG A 344 6.69 -36.50 -21.51
CA ARG A 344 7.01 -36.59 -20.07
C ARG A 344 8.30 -35.86 -19.72
N GLN A 345 9.38 -36.02 -20.49
CA GLN A 345 10.67 -35.43 -20.13
C GLN A 345 10.72 -33.93 -20.42
N LEU A 346 10.14 -33.48 -21.54
CA LEU A 346 9.89 -32.06 -21.79
C LEU A 346 9.00 -31.46 -20.68
N ALA A 347 8.00 -32.22 -20.21
CA ALA A 347 7.13 -31.91 -19.08
C ALA A 347 7.77 -32.03 -17.68
N VAL A 348 8.98 -32.59 -17.57
CA VAL A 348 9.84 -32.44 -16.38
C VAL A 348 10.71 -31.19 -16.51
N SER A 349 11.26 -30.93 -17.70
CA SER A 349 12.24 -29.87 -17.95
C SER A 349 11.62 -28.46 -18.01
N ALA A 350 10.66 -28.20 -18.92
CA ALA A 350 10.22 -26.85 -19.28
C ALA A 350 8.90 -26.31 -18.63
N LYS A 351 8.97 -25.62 -17.47
CA LYS A 351 8.05 -24.50 -17.08
C LYS A 351 8.45 -23.82 -15.74
N PRO A 352 8.06 -22.54 -15.52
CA PRO A 352 8.61 -21.69 -14.47
C PRO A 352 7.95 -21.93 -13.10
N VAL A 353 8.61 -21.41 -12.06
CA VAL A 353 7.99 -21.23 -10.74
C VAL A 353 6.74 -20.36 -10.91
N VAL A 354 5.59 -20.78 -10.37
CA VAL A 354 4.40 -19.93 -10.36
C VAL A 354 4.64 -18.81 -9.34
N VAL A 355 5.06 -17.66 -9.84
CA VAL A 355 5.31 -16.47 -9.02
C VAL A 355 4.05 -15.64 -8.96
N HIS A 356 3.47 -15.48 -7.76
CA HIS A 356 2.37 -14.54 -7.57
C HIS A 356 2.91 -13.11 -7.54
N VAL A 357 2.62 -12.35 -8.59
CA VAL A 357 2.95 -10.92 -8.70
C VAL A 357 1.76 -10.10 -8.17
N GLY A 358 1.98 -9.34 -7.09
CA GLY A 358 0.94 -8.56 -6.41
C GLY A 358 1.33 -7.11 -6.18
N LEU A 359 0.33 -6.22 -6.13
CA LEU A 359 0.53 -4.84 -5.71
C LEU A 359 0.50 -4.73 -4.18
N HIS A 360 1.43 -3.98 -3.61
CA HIS A 360 1.43 -3.72 -2.18
C HIS A 360 0.38 -2.65 -1.83
N TRP A 361 -0.69 -3.09 -1.15
CA TRP A 361 -1.92 -2.30 -0.93
C TRP A 361 -1.69 -0.95 -0.25
N THR A 362 -0.88 -0.88 0.82
CA THR A 362 -0.72 0.38 1.55
C THR A 362 0.03 1.43 0.73
N SER A 363 0.97 1.02 -0.11
CA SER A 363 1.64 1.95 -1.04
C SER A 363 0.69 2.46 -2.14
N LEU A 364 -0.20 1.60 -2.64
CA LEU A 364 -1.24 2.02 -3.58
C LEU A 364 -2.16 3.08 -2.93
N VAL A 365 -2.67 2.80 -1.72
CA VAL A 365 -3.52 3.75 -0.97
C VAL A 365 -2.82 5.08 -0.72
N VAL A 366 -1.57 5.07 -0.24
CA VAL A 366 -0.79 6.30 0.00
C VAL A 366 -0.55 7.07 -1.31
N SER A 367 -0.19 6.39 -2.40
CA SER A 367 -0.02 7.00 -3.71
C SER A 367 -1.31 7.67 -4.21
N CYS A 368 -2.45 6.97 -4.08
CA CYS A 368 -3.76 7.51 -4.42
C CYS A 368 -4.15 8.72 -3.56
N LEU A 369 -3.82 8.74 -2.26
CA LEU A 369 -4.08 9.88 -1.38
C LEU A 369 -3.27 11.13 -1.77
N PHE A 370 -1.97 10.97 -2.11
CA PHE A 370 -1.16 12.07 -2.65
C PHE A 370 -1.73 12.60 -3.97
N THR A 371 -2.13 11.71 -4.89
CA THR A 371 -2.74 12.08 -6.17
C THR A 371 -4.08 12.80 -5.99
N LEU A 372 -4.95 12.30 -5.12
CA LEU A 372 -6.24 12.92 -4.82
C LEU A 372 -6.06 14.31 -4.21
N ASN A 373 -5.07 14.49 -3.32
CA ASN A 373 -4.72 15.80 -2.79
C ASN A 373 -4.29 16.78 -3.89
N LEU A 374 -3.41 16.37 -4.82
CA LEU A 374 -2.95 17.21 -5.93
C LEU A 374 -4.10 17.62 -6.88
N VAL A 375 -5.02 16.70 -7.17
CA VAL A 375 -6.19 16.96 -8.02
C VAL A 375 -7.24 17.81 -7.27
N ALA A 376 -7.31 17.75 -5.94
CA ALA A 376 -8.21 18.56 -5.12
C ALA A 376 -7.72 20.00 -4.86
N MET A 377 -6.41 20.26 -4.93
CA MET A 377 -5.78 21.56 -4.61
C MET A 377 -6.34 22.79 -5.37
N PRO A 378 -6.81 22.71 -6.63
CA PRO A 378 -7.49 23.82 -7.29
C PRO A 378 -8.81 24.18 -6.60
N PHE A 379 -9.53 23.20 -6.05
CA PHE A 379 -10.82 23.39 -5.41
C PHE A 379 -10.75 23.87 -3.95
N TYR A 380 -9.56 23.94 -3.35
CA TYR A 380 -9.39 24.50 -1.99
C TYR A 380 -9.81 25.99 -1.90
N PHE A 381 -9.85 26.69 -3.04
CA PHE A 381 -10.48 28.01 -3.18
C PHE A 381 -11.95 28.01 -2.70
N TYR A 382 -12.72 26.98 -3.08
CA TYR A 382 -14.15 26.86 -2.76
C TYR A 382 -14.45 26.42 -1.32
N LEU A 383 -13.41 26.23 -0.49
CA LEU A 383 -13.58 26.16 0.97
C LEU A 383 -13.88 27.54 1.57
N HIS A 384 -13.52 28.61 0.86
CA HIS A 384 -13.66 30.00 1.30
C HIS A 384 -14.65 30.80 0.46
N MET A 385 -14.79 30.50 -0.83
CA MET A 385 -15.69 31.18 -1.77
C MET A 385 -16.78 30.25 -2.33
N PRO A 386 -17.98 30.77 -2.68
CA PRO A 386 -18.99 30.00 -3.41
C PRO A 386 -18.54 29.69 -4.86
N ILE A 387 -19.14 28.68 -5.49
CA ILE A 387 -18.91 28.37 -6.93
C ILE A 387 -19.60 29.39 -7.83
N ILE A 388 -20.84 29.74 -7.49
CA ILE A 388 -21.64 30.76 -8.15
C ILE A 388 -21.95 31.80 -7.06
N PRO A 389 -21.49 33.05 -7.18
CA PRO A 389 -21.95 34.11 -6.29
C PRO A 389 -23.46 34.27 -6.42
N VAL A 390 -24.14 34.47 -5.28
CA VAL A 390 -25.47 35.08 -5.34
C VAL A 390 -25.26 36.50 -5.84
N GLU A 391 -25.86 36.82 -6.98
CA GLU A 391 -25.91 38.18 -7.51
C GLU A 391 -26.75 39.00 -6.53
N GLU A 392 -26.09 39.69 -5.59
CA GLU A 392 -26.77 40.70 -4.81
C GLU A 392 -27.26 41.77 -5.77
N GLU A 393 -28.52 42.17 -5.61
CA GLU A 393 -29.03 43.38 -6.26
C GLU A 393 -28.04 44.51 -5.95
N ALA A 394 -27.39 45.02 -6.99
CA ALA A 394 -26.50 46.16 -6.87
C ALA A 394 -27.31 47.29 -6.24
N VAL A 395 -27.06 47.57 -4.95
CA VAL A 395 -27.90 48.44 -4.13
C VAL A 395 -28.17 49.73 -4.91
N PRO A 396 -29.42 50.02 -5.32
CA PRO A 396 -29.64 51.03 -6.34
C PRO A 396 -29.21 52.42 -5.86
N GLY A 397 -28.07 52.91 -6.37
CA GLY A 397 -27.55 54.25 -6.09
C GLY A 397 -26.51 54.39 -4.98
N VAL A 398 -25.56 53.45 -4.79
CA VAL A 398 -24.41 53.64 -3.87
C VAL A 398 -23.37 54.65 -4.40
N ASN A 399 -23.76 55.92 -4.50
CA ASN A 399 -22.83 57.05 -4.50
C ASN A 399 -22.54 57.54 -3.06
N SER A 400 -22.73 56.68 -2.06
CA SER A 400 -22.60 57.04 -0.65
C SER A 400 -22.17 55.84 0.18
N THR A 401 -20.90 55.87 0.61
CA THR A 401 -20.23 54.98 1.57
C THR A 401 -21.17 54.49 2.68
N ARG A 402 -21.96 55.41 3.26
CA ARG A 402 -22.93 55.16 4.33
C ARG A 402 -24.01 54.12 3.98
N ALA A 403 -24.54 54.11 2.75
CA ALA A 403 -25.64 53.23 2.37
C ALA A 403 -25.22 51.74 2.36
N TYR A 404 -24.01 51.46 1.87
CA TYR A 404 -23.45 50.10 1.90
C TYR A 404 -23.15 49.64 3.34
N VAL A 405 -22.56 50.52 4.16
CA VAL A 405 -22.34 50.23 5.60
C VAL A 405 -23.67 49.91 6.30
N THR A 406 -24.71 50.74 6.13
CA THR A 406 -26.03 50.51 6.74
C THR A 406 -26.69 49.20 6.27
N SER A 407 -26.52 48.81 5.01
CA SER A 407 -27.00 47.51 4.50
C SER A 407 -26.31 46.32 5.20
N MET A 408 -24.98 46.38 5.31
CA MET A 408 -24.20 45.34 5.99
C MET A 408 -24.48 45.29 7.50
N GLN A 409 -24.64 46.45 8.15
CA GLN A 409 -25.08 46.56 9.54
C GLN A 409 -26.41 45.85 9.78
N ALA A 410 -27.43 46.14 8.96
CA ALA A 410 -28.76 45.56 9.10
C ALA A 410 -28.74 44.03 8.97
N ARG A 411 -27.87 43.49 8.11
CA ARG A 411 -27.75 42.04 7.89
C ARG A 411 -26.93 41.32 8.96
N TYR A 412 -25.78 41.88 9.35
CA TYR A 412 -24.81 41.14 10.18
C TYR A 412 -24.89 41.47 11.66
N THR A 413 -25.39 42.64 12.08
CA THR A 413 -25.54 42.95 13.52
C THR A 413 -26.42 41.92 14.27
N PRO A 414 -27.58 41.47 13.74
CA PRO A 414 -28.39 40.45 14.40
C PRO A 414 -27.70 39.07 14.45
N ARG A 415 -26.86 38.74 13.47
CA ARG A 415 -26.08 37.49 13.44
C ARG A 415 -24.93 37.53 14.46
N LEU A 416 -24.23 38.66 14.51
CA LEU A 416 -23.13 38.91 15.44
C LEU A 416 -23.59 39.04 16.90
N ALA A 417 -24.86 39.37 17.16
CA ALA A 417 -25.42 39.33 18.51
C ALA A 417 -25.31 37.92 19.13
N ASN A 418 -25.55 36.87 18.34
CA ASN A 418 -25.52 35.48 18.82
C ASN A 418 -24.14 34.81 18.69
N GLN A 419 -23.25 35.30 17.82
CA GLN A 419 -21.95 34.68 17.52
C GLN A 419 -20.85 35.72 17.32
N VAL A 420 -19.72 35.55 18.01
CA VAL A 420 -18.54 36.44 17.90
C VAL A 420 -17.87 36.37 16.52
N TYR A 421 -18.01 35.23 15.83
CA TYR A 421 -17.49 34.99 14.49
C TYR A 421 -18.62 34.43 13.61
N VAL A 422 -18.83 35.03 12.45
CA VAL A 422 -19.77 34.58 11.43
C VAL A 422 -19.03 34.52 10.09
N SER A 423 -19.15 33.40 9.37
CA SER A 423 -18.74 33.33 7.96
C SER A 423 -19.92 32.90 7.14
N ASP A 424 -20.30 33.73 6.17
CA ASP A 424 -21.34 33.40 5.22
C ASP A 424 -20.72 32.63 4.05
N VAL A 425 -21.20 31.40 3.83
CA VAL A 425 -20.68 30.50 2.79
C VAL A 425 -21.22 30.89 1.40
N HIS A 426 -22.34 31.62 1.34
CA HIS A 426 -22.99 31.99 0.07
C HIS A 426 -22.43 33.26 -0.56
N SER A 427 -21.85 34.15 0.25
CA SER A 427 -21.19 35.38 -0.20
C SER A 427 -19.67 35.41 0.04
N GLY A 428 -19.11 34.46 0.81
CA GLY A 428 -17.69 34.45 1.19
C GLY A 428 -17.33 35.46 2.30
N ILE A 429 -18.29 36.29 2.71
CA ILE A 429 -18.11 37.36 3.70
C ILE A 429 -17.77 36.77 5.08
N ILE A 430 -16.84 37.43 5.79
CA ILE A 430 -16.47 37.11 7.17
C ILE A 430 -16.76 38.32 8.04
N ALA A 431 -17.56 38.13 9.09
CA ALA A 431 -17.91 39.16 10.06
C ALA A 431 -17.46 38.75 11.48
N LEU A 432 -16.87 39.68 12.20
CA LEU A 432 -16.21 39.52 13.50
C LEU A 432 -16.77 40.55 14.50
N ARG A 433 -16.95 40.15 15.76
CA ARG A 433 -17.31 41.04 16.86
C ARG A 433 -16.17 41.14 17.87
N THR A 434 -15.88 42.34 18.34
CA THR A 434 -15.00 42.60 19.49
C THR A 434 -15.81 43.31 20.56
N ASP A 435 -15.87 42.72 21.76
CA ASP A 435 -16.60 43.28 22.90
C ASP A 435 -15.66 44.22 23.67
N LEU A 436 -16.07 45.48 23.91
CA LEU A 436 -15.23 46.47 24.57
C LEU A 436 -15.24 46.25 26.10
N SER A 437 -14.44 45.30 26.57
CA SER A 437 -14.28 45.00 28.00
C SER A 437 -13.58 46.14 28.75
N SER A 438 -13.75 46.17 30.08
CA SER A 438 -13.03 47.10 30.96
C SER A 438 -11.51 46.93 30.89
N GLU A 439 -11.01 45.72 30.62
CA GLU A 439 -9.60 45.43 30.38
C GLU A 439 -9.10 46.11 29.09
N LEU A 440 -9.88 46.05 28.01
CA LEU A 440 -9.54 46.69 26.74
C LEU A 440 -9.52 48.22 26.87
N LEU A 441 -10.54 48.79 27.53
CA LEU A 441 -10.62 50.24 27.80
C LEU A 441 -9.44 50.76 28.65
N GLY A 442 -8.88 49.92 29.55
CA GLY A 442 -7.69 50.25 30.35
C GLY A 442 -6.39 50.42 29.54
N LEU A 443 -6.36 50.09 28.25
CA LEU A 443 -5.19 50.26 27.39
C LEU A 443 -5.06 51.67 26.77
N CYS A 444 -6.08 52.52 26.95
CA CYS A 444 -6.21 53.81 26.28
C CYS A 444 -5.12 54.85 26.62
N ASP A 445 -4.56 54.82 27.84
CA ASP A 445 -3.61 55.82 28.29
C ASP A 445 -2.22 55.63 27.65
N ASN A 446 -1.62 54.45 27.85
CA ASN A 446 -0.20 54.19 27.50
C ASN A 446 0.00 53.08 26.44
N HIS A 447 -1.05 52.35 26.04
CA HIS A 447 -0.91 51.11 25.25
C HIS A 447 -1.81 51.07 24.00
N LYS A 448 -1.99 52.21 23.33
CA LYS A 448 -2.83 52.37 22.12
C LYS A 448 -2.50 51.39 20.98
N ALA A 449 -1.23 51.01 20.83
CA ALA A 449 -0.81 49.96 19.87
C ALA A 449 -1.36 48.57 20.24
N LEU A 450 -1.32 48.21 21.52
CA LEU A 450 -1.84 46.96 22.04
C LEU A 450 -3.37 46.93 21.96
N LEU A 451 -4.04 48.06 22.21
CA LEU A 451 -5.48 48.24 22.04
C LEU A 451 -5.93 47.79 20.64
N VAL A 452 -5.32 48.34 19.58
CA VAL A 452 -5.65 47.99 18.19
C VAL A 452 -5.41 46.51 17.91
N SER A 453 -4.29 45.93 18.37
CA SER A 453 -4.00 44.51 18.15
C SER A 453 -4.94 43.54 18.86
N ARG A 454 -5.71 44.01 19.86
CA ARG A 454 -6.76 43.22 20.54
C ARG A 454 -8.09 43.24 19.80
N ILE A 455 -8.28 44.15 18.83
CA ILE A 455 -9.49 44.21 18.01
C ILE A 455 -9.41 43.18 16.89
N GLN A 456 -10.45 42.38 16.72
CA GLN A 456 -10.50 41.35 15.68
C GLN A 456 -10.59 42.01 14.29
N GLY A 457 -9.81 41.49 13.33
CA GLY A 457 -9.71 42.08 11.98
C GLY A 457 -8.74 43.27 11.85
N SER A 458 -8.12 43.72 12.95
CA SER A 458 -7.14 44.82 12.96
C SER A 458 -5.97 44.67 11.97
N VAL A 459 -5.62 43.42 11.63
CA VAL A 459 -4.68 43.04 10.56
C VAL A 459 -4.92 43.74 9.21
N PHE A 460 -6.15 44.20 8.96
CA PHE A 460 -6.57 44.90 7.75
C PHE A 460 -6.98 46.37 7.98
N PHE A 461 -6.59 47.00 9.10
CA PHE A 461 -6.93 48.41 9.36
C PHE A 461 -5.88 49.36 8.79
N SER A 462 -6.30 50.35 7.99
CA SER A 462 -5.43 51.45 7.55
C SER A 462 -5.05 52.34 8.74
N PRO A 463 -3.96 53.13 8.69
CA PRO A 463 -3.54 53.99 9.81
C PRO A 463 -4.63 54.98 10.24
N SER A 464 -5.42 55.46 9.27
CA SER A 464 -6.59 56.33 9.48
C SER A 464 -7.70 55.63 10.26
N ILE A 465 -8.01 54.37 9.91
CA ILE A 465 -8.99 53.55 10.63
C ILE A 465 -8.47 53.17 12.03
N GLN A 466 -7.18 52.90 12.19
CA GLN A 466 -6.58 52.67 13.51
C GLN A 466 -6.73 53.91 14.42
N ALA A 467 -6.41 55.11 13.90
CA ALA A 467 -6.59 56.36 14.63
C ALA A 467 -8.06 56.61 15.02
N MET A 468 -8.99 56.49 14.07
CA MET A 468 -10.44 56.63 14.30
C MET A 468 -10.95 55.62 15.35
N THR A 469 -10.47 54.37 15.29
CA THR A 469 -10.87 53.33 16.25
C THR A 469 -10.34 53.63 17.65
N ILE A 470 -9.10 54.12 17.78
CA ILE A 470 -8.54 54.56 19.06
C ILE A 470 -9.34 55.76 19.61
N GLU A 471 -9.68 56.74 18.77
CA GLU A 471 -10.47 57.91 19.18
C GLU A 471 -11.88 57.53 19.64
N PHE A 472 -12.52 56.53 19.02
CA PHE A 472 -13.82 56.03 19.47
C PHE A 472 -13.75 55.26 20.79
N VAL A 473 -12.79 54.32 20.92
CA VAL A 473 -12.67 53.46 22.11
C VAL A 473 -12.19 54.26 23.33
N CYS A 474 -11.34 55.27 23.12
CA CYS A 474 -10.75 56.08 24.19
C CYS A 474 -11.40 57.48 24.34
N GLY A 475 -12.36 57.83 23.48
CA GLY A 475 -13.01 59.12 23.46
C GLY A 475 -14.12 59.25 24.50
N LYS A 476 -14.33 60.47 24.99
CA LYS A 476 -15.41 60.79 25.96
C LYS A 476 -16.78 61.05 25.33
N ASN A 477 -16.85 61.23 24.01
CA ASN A 477 -18.08 61.34 23.24
C ASN A 477 -18.19 60.13 22.31
N HIS A 478 -19.13 59.23 22.59
CA HIS A 478 -19.38 58.03 21.77
C HIS A 478 -20.15 58.39 20.47
N THR A 479 -19.48 59.06 19.53
CA THR A 479 -19.98 59.14 18.14
C THR A 479 -19.80 57.78 17.49
N ASN A 480 -20.85 57.22 16.89
CA ASN A 480 -20.76 55.93 16.21
C ASN A 480 -19.64 55.92 15.17
N VAL A 481 -18.85 54.84 15.15
CA VAL A 481 -17.92 54.56 14.06
C VAL A 481 -18.71 53.90 12.95
N ASP A 482 -18.64 54.48 11.75
CA ASP A 482 -19.13 53.92 10.49
C ASP A 482 -18.04 54.14 9.44
N ALA A 483 -17.31 53.09 9.05
CA ALA A 483 -16.22 53.20 8.10
C ALA A 483 -16.24 52.05 7.06
N LEU A 484 -15.83 52.39 5.84
CA LEU A 484 -15.63 51.48 4.70
C LEU A 484 -14.31 51.88 4.02
N TRP A 485 -13.48 50.91 3.68
CA TRP A 485 -12.27 51.12 2.88
C TRP A 485 -12.04 49.96 1.92
N GLY A 486 -11.42 50.27 0.78
CA GLY A 486 -11.11 49.29 -0.27
C GLY A 486 -9.71 48.70 -0.13
N HIS A 487 -9.55 47.44 -0.53
CA HIS A 487 -8.27 46.78 -0.72
C HIS A 487 -7.93 46.77 -2.20
N TYR A 488 -6.70 47.15 -2.54
CA TYR A 488 -6.23 47.27 -3.90
C TYR A 488 -4.99 46.40 -4.14
N TYR A 489 -4.93 45.77 -5.32
CA TYR A 489 -3.83 44.92 -5.76
C TYR A 489 -3.44 45.32 -7.18
N PHE A 490 -2.21 45.80 -7.37
CA PHE A 490 -1.74 46.47 -8.59
C PHE A 490 -2.71 47.55 -9.11
N GLY A 491 -3.34 48.30 -8.19
CA GLY A 491 -4.35 49.33 -8.49
C GLY A 491 -5.76 48.80 -8.81
N VAL A 492 -5.97 47.49 -8.87
CA VAL A 492 -7.29 46.86 -9.05
C VAL A 492 -7.94 46.63 -7.69
N HIS A 493 -9.21 46.99 -7.53
CA HIS A 493 -9.97 46.75 -6.30
C HIS A 493 -10.28 45.25 -6.11
N VAL A 494 -9.99 44.69 -4.93
CA VAL A 494 -10.05 43.23 -4.67
C VAL A 494 -10.83 42.80 -3.43
N ALA A 495 -11.13 43.69 -2.48
CA ALA A 495 -11.98 43.42 -1.32
C ALA A 495 -12.46 44.72 -0.65
N ASN A 496 -13.60 44.67 0.04
CA ASN A 496 -14.03 45.74 0.94
C ASN A 496 -13.79 45.33 2.40
N SER A 497 -13.48 46.31 3.25
CA SER A 497 -13.54 46.17 4.70
C SER A 497 -14.51 47.20 5.27
N VAL A 498 -15.39 46.76 6.17
CA VAL A 498 -16.35 47.60 6.88
C VAL A 498 -16.13 47.49 8.38
N LEU A 499 -16.17 48.63 9.08
CA LEU A 499 -16.10 48.69 10.53
C LEU A 499 -17.29 49.50 11.05
N TRP A 500 -17.97 48.99 12.07
CA TRP A 500 -18.99 49.75 12.77
C TRP A 500 -19.05 49.51 14.28
N SER A 501 -19.52 50.51 15.01
CA SER A 501 -19.89 50.37 16.42
C SER A 501 -21.32 49.88 16.57
N SER A 502 -21.57 48.98 17.53
CA SER A 502 -22.93 48.54 17.90
C SER A 502 -23.02 48.29 19.40
N GLN A 503 -24.22 48.31 19.98
CA GLN A 503 -24.44 47.95 21.39
C GLN A 503 -25.09 46.57 21.49
N HIS A 504 -24.54 45.72 22.36
CA HIS A 504 -25.05 44.38 22.62
C HIS A 504 -25.32 44.23 24.12
N GLY A 505 -26.58 44.44 24.52
CA GLY A 505 -26.92 44.66 25.92
C GLY A 505 -26.25 45.94 26.44
N ASP A 506 -25.66 45.87 27.63
CA ASP A 506 -24.96 46.99 28.26
C ASP A 506 -23.52 47.19 27.74
N VAL A 507 -23.04 46.34 26.82
CA VAL A 507 -21.66 46.36 26.32
C VAL A 507 -21.60 47.00 24.93
N SER A 508 -20.78 48.04 24.79
CA SER A 508 -20.39 48.58 23.49
C SER A 508 -19.49 47.58 22.77
N THR A 509 -19.75 47.36 21.48
CA THR A 509 -19.04 46.39 20.65
C THR A 509 -18.56 47.04 19.35
N ILE A 510 -17.46 46.53 18.81
CA ILE A 510 -16.96 46.89 17.48
C ILE A 510 -17.12 45.67 16.58
N CYS A 511 -17.83 45.86 15.48
CA CYS A 511 -18.06 44.85 14.46
C CYS A 511 -17.18 45.16 13.24
N TYR A 512 -16.41 44.18 12.80
CA TYR A 512 -15.59 44.25 11.59
C TYR A 512 -16.11 43.23 10.57
N LEU A 513 -16.16 43.62 9.31
CA LEU A 513 -16.57 42.75 8.20
C LEU A 513 -15.55 42.86 7.07
N PHE A 514 -15.20 41.71 6.51
CA PHE A 514 -14.39 41.57 5.31
C PHE A 514 -15.25 40.95 4.21
N ASP A 515 -15.40 41.70 3.13
CA ASP A 515 -16.12 41.31 1.92
C ASP A 515 -15.09 41.08 0.80
N PRO A 516 -14.71 39.81 0.54
CA PRO A 516 -13.82 39.46 -0.56
C PRO A 516 -14.59 39.68 -1.88
N PHE A 517 -14.24 40.73 -2.62
CA PHE A 517 -15.02 41.22 -3.75
C PHE A 517 -15.22 40.12 -4.80
N VAL A 518 -16.46 39.68 -5.00
CA VAL A 518 -16.76 38.58 -5.94
C VAL A 518 -17.07 39.16 -7.32
N HIS A 519 -16.38 38.63 -8.33
CA HIS A 519 -16.63 38.98 -9.73
C HIS A 519 -18.04 38.59 -10.19
N TYR A 520 -18.49 39.14 -11.32
CA TYR A 520 -19.72 38.71 -11.98
C TYR A 520 -19.77 37.19 -12.14
N TRP A 521 -20.97 36.61 -12.00
CA TRP A 521 -21.18 35.15 -12.03
C TRP A 521 -20.59 34.46 -13.28
N THR A 522 -20.53 35.18 -14.41
CA THR A 522 -19.90 34.73 -15.66
C THR A 522 -18.39 34.50 -15.51
N CYS A 523 -17.68 35.41 -14.83
CA CYS A 523 -16.26 35.26 -14.50
C CYS A 523 -16.04 34.08 -13.55
N SER A 524 -16.84 33.95 -12.49
CA SER A 524 -16.73 32.86 -11.51
C SER A 524 -16.92 31.47 -12.14
N ILE A 525 -17.83 31.34 -13.12
CA ILE A 525 -17.99 30.09 -13.89
C ILE A 525 -16.77 29.81 -14.77
N LEU A 526 -16.21 30.83 -15.45
CA LEU A 526 -15.00 30.65 -16.27
C LEU A 526 -13.79 30.22 -15.43
N GLU A 527 -13.62 30.80 -14.23
CA GLU A 527 -12.61 30.37 -13.26
C GLU A 527 -12.86 28.95 -12.72
N PHE A 528 -14.11 28.58 -12.45
CA PHE A 528 -14.45 27.23 -12.05
C PHE A 528 -14.10 26.21 -13.14
N LEU A 529 -14.46 26.51 -14.39
CA LEU A 529 -14.13 25.67 -15.55
C LEU A 529 -12.61 25.60 -15.78
N SER A 530 -11.86 26.68 -15.56
CA SER A 530 -10.39 26.65 -15.67
C SER A 530 -9.73 25.82 -14.55
N ARG A 531 -10.27 25.87 -13.32
CA ARG A 531 -9.85 25.00 -12.19
C ARG A 531 -10.21 23.53 -12.43
N VAL A 532 -11.37 23.23 -13.01
CA VAL A 532 -11.75 21.88 -13.45
C VAL A 532 -10.80 21.37 -14.54
N PHE A 533 -10.49 22.19 -15.54
CA PHE A 533 -9.53 21.85 -16.59
C PHE A 533 -8.12 21.60 -16.02
N LEU A 534 -7.63 22.47 -15.13
CA LEU A 534 -6.34 22.29 -14.45
C LEU A 534 -6.30 20.98 -13.64
N SER A 535 -7.37 20.68 -12.91
CA SER A 535 -7.50 19.43 -12.14
C SER A 535 -7.49 18.19 -13.04
N GLY A 536 -8.22 18.24 -14.15
CA GLY A 536 -8.23 17.19 -15.17
C GLY A 536 -6.87 17.01 -15.86
N TYR A 537 -6.16 18.11 -16.13
CA TYR A 537 -4.80 18.08 -16.67
C TYR A 537 -3.82 17.44 -15.67
N ILE A 538 -3.87 17.79 -14.38
CA ILE A 538 -3.05 17.16 -13.34
C ILE A 538 -3.35 15.66 -13.26
N ALA A 539 -4.62 15.26 -13.25
CA ALA A 539 -5.01 13.85 -13.24
C ALA A 539 -4.48 13.09 -14.47
N HIS A 540 -4.59 13.69 -15.67
CA HIS A 540 -4.04 13.14 -16.91
C HIS A 540 -2.52 13.01 -16.85
N GLN A 541 -1.80 14.01 -16.31
CA GLN A 541 -0.34 13.97 -16.17
C GLN A 541 0.10 12.87 -15.19
N CYS A 542 -0.55 12.75 -14.03
CA CYS A 542 -0.32 11.64 -13.09
C CYS A 542 -0.61 10.27 -13.74
N TRP A 543 -1.68 10.15 -14.52
CA TRP A 543 -1.98 8.91 -15.22
C TRP A 543 -0.91 8.58 -16.26
N ARG A 544 -0.68 9.47 -17.23
CA ARG A 544 0.14 9.23 -18.42
C ARG A 544 1.63 9.07 -18.13
N TYR A 545 2.17 9.76 -17.12
CA TYR A 545 3.61 9.79 -16.84
C TYR A 545 4.03 9.04 -15.57
N PHE A 546 3.07 8.52 -14.79
CA PHE A 546 3.37 7.73 -13.60
C PHE A 546 2.56 6.43 -13.56
N TYR A 547 1.23 6.47 -13.49
CA TYR A 547 0.44 5.24 -13.31
C TYR A 547 0.45 4.30 -14.53
N ASP A 548 0.44 4.83 -15.76
CA ASP A 548 0.58 4.06 -17.00
C ASP A 548 1.95 3.33 -17.06
N PRO A 549 3.10 4.00 -16.85
CA PRO A 549 4.39 3.32 -16.64
C PRO A 549 4.39 2.28 -15.50
N VAL A 550 3.74 2.54 -14.36
CA VAL A 550 3.64 1.57 -13.25
C VAL A 550 2.80 0.34 -13.65
N ALA A 551 1.71 0.53 -14.40
CA ALA A 551 0.87 -0.54 -14.90
C ALA A 551 1.62 -1.42 -15.93
N GLN A 552 2.43 -0.81 -16.80
CA GLN A 552 3.31 -1.53 -17.72
C GLN A 552 4.37 -2.34 -16.96
N LEU A 553 5.07 -1.76 -15.98
CA LEU A 553 6.01 -2.48 -15.11
C LEU A 553 5.34 -3.66 -14.38
N PHE A 554 4.11 -3.49 -13.89
CA PHE A 554 3.36 -4.57 -13.28
C PHE A 554 2.98 -5.68 -14.27
N GLY A 555 2.66 -5.31 -15.52
CA GLY A 555 2.44 -6.25 -16.62
C GLY A 555 3.70 -7.03 -16.99
N ASP A 556 4.85 -6.36 -17.09
CA ASP A 556 6.15 -6.95 -17.41
C ASP A 556 6.64 -7.91 -16.31
N LEU A 557 6.49 -7.53 -15.04
CA LEU A 557 6.78 -8.42 -13.92
C LEU A 557 5.86 -9.65 -13.90
N ARG A 558 4.61 -9.51 -14.36
CA ARG A 558 3.64 -10.61 -14.44
C ARG A 558 3.86 -11.53 -15.65
N SER A 559 4.40 -10.99 -16.75
CA SER A 559 4.69 -11.78 -17.96
C SER A 559 6.02 -12.54 -17.86
N ASN A 560 7.03 -11.97 -17.18
CA ASN A 560 8.32 -12.62 -16.95
C ASN A 560 8.78 -12.44 -15.49
N PRO A 561 8.24 -13.25 -14.56
CA PRO A 561 8.60 -13.15 -13.15
C PRO A 561 10.02 -13.65 -12.87
N GLN A 562 10.81 -12.82 -12.20
CA GLN A 562 12.23 -13.09 -11.94
C GLN A 562 12.47 -14.16 -10.85
N GLY A 563 13.55 -14.92 -11.03
CA GLY A 563 14.18 -15.73 -9.99
C GLY A 563 13.74 -17.20 -9.94
N LYS A 564 14.70 -18.13 -10.01
CA LYS A 564 14.48 -19.58 -9.87
C LYS A 564 13.98 -20.02 -8.48
N THR A 565 13.97 -19.10 -7.50
CA THR A 565 13.74 -19.35 -6.07
C THR A 565 12.58 -18.56 -5.46
N CYS A 566 12.02 -17.57 -6.16
CA CYS A 566 11.03 -16.65 -5.61
C CYS A 566 9.61 -17.12 -5.95
N ARG A 567 8.72 -17.22 -4.96
CA ARG A 567 7.31 -17.65 -5.16
C ARG A 567 6.31 -16.49 -5.12
N ASN A 568 6.68 -15.36 -4.53
CA ASN A 568 5.85 -14.18 -4.41
C ASN A 568 6.69 -12.94 -4.76
N VAL A 569 6.19 -12.05 -5.61
CA VAL A 569 6.81 -10.75 -5.92
C VAL A 569 5.80 -9.66 -5.61
N GLN A 570 6.20 -8.67 -4.80
CA GLN A 570 5.35 -7.52 -4.48
C GLN A 570 5.94 -6.23 -5.04
N LEU A 571 5.16 -5.53 -5.87
CA LEU A 571 5.47 -4.19 -6.34
C LEU A 571 4.96 -3.14 -5.34
N VAL A 572 5.89 -2.38 -4.77
CA VAL A 572 5.63 -1.20 -3.94
C VAL A 572 5.74 0.03 -4.83
N ILE A 573 4.64 0.78 -4.93
CA ILE A 573 4.53 1.93 -5.81
C ILE A 573 4.96 3.21 -5.07
N GLY A 574 5.67 4.10 -5.77
CA GLY A 574 5.96 5.46 -5.32
C GLY A 574 4.75 6.42 -5.39
N GLU A 575 5.00 7.71 -5.58
CA GLU A 575 3.95 8.73 -5.68
C GLU A 575 4.33 9.87 -6.67
N PRO A 576 3.37 10.48 -7.38
CA PRO A 576 3.65 11.35 -8.54
C PRO A 576 3.96 12.83 -8.22
N THR A 577 3.94 13.27 -6.97
CA THR A 577 4.03 14.71 -6.60
C THR A 577 5.23 15.40 -7.22
N SER A 578 6.42 14.79 -7.13
CA SER A 578 7.65 15.39 -7.66
C SER A 578 7.67 15.48 -9.20
N LEU A 579 6.88 14.65 -9.90
CA LEU A 579 6.68 14.73 -11.35
C LEU A 579 5.68 15.83 -11.74
N VAL A 580 4.63 16.05 -10.97
CA VAL A 580 3.70 17.18 -11.16
C VAL A 580 4.39 18.52 -10.89
N VAL A 581 5.11 18.64 -9.78
CA VAL A 581 5.91 19.82 -9.41
C VAL A 581 7.06 20.09 -10.40
N SER A 582 7.48 19.08 -11.16
CA SER A 582 8.47 19.22 -12.22
C SER A 582 7.94 19.89 -13.49
N ASN A 583 6.63 20.10 -13.64
CA ASN A 583 6.01 20.70 -14.82
C ASN A 583 5.77 22.21 -14.62
N ALA A 584 6.51 23.02 -15.40
CA ALA A 584 6.46 24.48 -15.38
C ALA A 584 5.04 25.05 -15.47
N TRP A 585 4.21 24.51 -16.36
CA TRP A 585 2.87 25.03 -16.63
C TRP A 585 1.91 24.82 -15.46
N ILE A 586 2.01 23.69 -14.77
CA ILE A 586 1.19 23.39 -13.59
C ILE A 586 1.58 24.32 -12.44
N VAL A 587 2.88 24.46 -12.19
CA VAL A 587 3.43 25.33 -11.14
C VAL A 587 3.06 26.80 -11.39
N LEU A 588 3.19 27.26 -12.64
CA LEU A 588 2.80 28.62 -13.02
C LEU A 588 1.29 28.84 -12.88
N ALA A 589 0.47 27.90 -13.35
CA ALA A 589 -0.99 28.01 -13.25
C ALA A 589 -1.48 28.09 -11.80
N PHE A 590 -0.96 27.25 -10.89
CA PHE A 590 -1.28 27.34 -9.46
C PHE A 590 -0.78 28.64 -8.83
N THR A 591 0.44 29.08 -9.17
CA THR A 591 1.00 30.31 -8.62
C THR A 591 0.16 31.53 -9.05
N MET A 592 -0.24 31.57 -10.32
CA MET A 592 -1.12 32.63 -10.84
C MET A 592 -2.53 32.55 -10.25
N ASP A 593 -3.12 31.37 -10.06
CA ASP A 593 -4.41 31.23 -9.36
C ASP A 593 -4.35 31.78 -7.92
N ILE A 594 -3.24 31.58 -7.20
CA ILE A 594 -3.05 32.16 -5.86
C ILE A 594 -2.89 33.69 -5.93
N LEU A 595 -2.08 34.19 -6.86
CA LEU A 595 -1.78 35.63 -7.00
C LEU A 595 -2.95 36.46 -7.52
N LEU A 596 -3.84 35.87 -8.33
CA LEU A 596 -5.02 36.56 -8.87
C LEU A 596 -6.17 36.68 -7.85
N HIS A 597 -6.13 35.96 -6.73
CA HIS A 597 -7.22 35.93 -5.74
C HIS A 597 -6.75 36.29 -4.31
N PRO A 598 -6.15 37.49 -4.10
CA PRO A 598 -5.65 37.91 -2.79
C PRO A 598 -6.76 38.02 -1.73
N GLY A 599 -8.00 38.36 -2.13
CA GLY A 599 -9.17 38.38 -1.23
C GLY A 599 -9.44 37.02 -0.57
N THR A 600 -9.25 35.91 -1.29
CA THR A 600 -9.41 34.56 -0.71
C THR A 600 -8.31 34.21 0.29
N LEU A 601 -7.07 34.69 0.06
CA LEU A 601 -6.00 34.58 1.06
C LEU A 601 -6.33 35.42 2.31
N GLY A 602 -6.87 36.63 2.14
CA GLY A 602 -7.35 37.46 3.24
C GLY A 602 -8.44 36.77 4.07
N SER A 603 -9.43 36.15 3.41
CA SER A 603 -10.44 35.34 4.08
C SER A 603 -9.83 34.16 4.84
N ALA A 604 -8.91 33.41 4.24
CA ALA A 604 -8.24 32.28 4.88
C ALA A 604 -7.43 32.73 6.12
N THR A 605 -6.76 33.88 6.06
CA THR A 605 -6.07 34.50 7.21
C THR A 605 -7.05 34.82 8.34
N LEU A 606 -8.19 35.46 8.05
CA LEU A 606 -9.20 35.75 9.08
C LEU A 606 -9.77 34.48 9.71
N ARG A 607 -9.96 33.39 8.96
CA ARG A 607 -10.38 32.10 9.52
C ARG A 607 -9.30 31.45 10.39
N LEU A 608 -8.03 31.62 10.01
CA LEU A 608 -6.88 31.04 10.71
C LEU A 608 -6.59 31.68 12.07
N ILE A 609 -6.77 33.01 12.20
CA ILE A 609 -6.50 33.73 13.46
C ILE A 609 -7.58 33.51 14.53
N GLN A 610 -8.73 32.92 14.20
CA GLN A 610 -9.84 32.73 15.15
C GLN A 610 -9.41 31.85 16.35
N PRO A 611 -9.51 32.35 17.59
CA PRO A 611 -9.06 31.60 18.76
C PRO A 611 -10.01 30.45 19.14
N PHE A 612 -11.32 30.63 18.97
CA PHE A 612 -12.34 29.68 19.43
C PHE A 612 -12.95 28.82 18.31
N ASN A 613 -12.66 29.10 17.04
CA ASN A 613 -13.20 28.34 15.90
C ASN A 613 -12.13 27.41 15.30
N VAL A 614 -11.99 26.22 15.89
CA VAL A 614 -11.04 25.19 15.43
C VAL A 614 -11.29 24.80 13.96
N TRP A 615 -12.55 24.71 13.52
CA TRP A 615 -12.88 24.34 12.15
C TRP A 615 -12.49 25.43 11.15
N GLY A 616 -12.72 26.71 11.47
CA GLY A 616 -12.19 27.86 10.72
C GLY A 616 -10.67 27.80 10.61
N GLY A 617 -9.99 27.49 11.72
CA GLY A 617 -8.53 27.29 11.75
C GLY A 617 -8.04 26.17 10.83
N VAL A 618 -8.74 25.04 10.77
CA VAL A 618 -8.42 23.92 9.86
C VAL A 618 -8.64 24.31 8.40
N LEU A 619 -9.77 24.95 8.06
CA LEU A 619 -10.05 25.42 6.69
C LEU A 619 -9.04 26.48 6.22
N GLY A 620 -8.65 27.40 7.10
CA GLY A 620 -7.56 28.35 6.85
C GLY A 620 -6.23 27.63 6.59
N SER A 621 -5.86 26.69 7.48
CA SER A 621 -4.61 25.91 7.35
C SER A 621 -4.52 25.12 6.04
N LEU A 622 -5.64 24.55 5.56
CA LEU A 622 -5.70 23.87 4.27
C LEU A 622 -5.41 24.83 3.10
N TYR A 623 -5.95 26.05 3.12
CA TYR A 623 -5.67 27.05 2.09
C TYR A 623 -4.22 27.56 2.15
N PHE A 624 -3.65 27.74 3.34
CA PHE A 624 -2.22 28.02 3.51
C PHE A 624 -1.33 26.92 2.92
N GLY A 625 -1.82 25.67 2.87
CA GLY A 625 -1.18 24.57 2.15
C GLY A 625 -1.00 24.81 0.64
N ARG A 626 -1.77 25.72 0.02
CA ARG A 626 -1.60 26.12 -1.39
C ARG A 626 -0.36 27.00 -1.58
N LEU A 627 0.11 27.73 -0.57
CA LEU A 627 1.22 28.67 -0.69
C LEU A 627 2.56 28.00 -1.06
N VAL A 628 2.67 26.68 -0.89
CA VAL A 628 3.78 25.87 -1.41
C VAL A 628 4.02 26.07 -2.91
N TRP A 629 2.99 26.37 -3.72
CA TRP A 629 3.18 26.55 -5.15
C TRP A 629 4.08 27.74 -5.48
N VAL A 630 4.13 28.77 -4.62
CA VAL A 630 5.11 29.87 -4.72
C VAL A 630 6.55 29.36 -4.48
N SER A 631 6.75 28.51 -3.47
CA SER A 631 8.03 27.83 -3.22
C SER A 631 8.43 26.89 -4.36
N TYR A 632 7.46 26.20 -4.99
CA TYR A 632 7.70 25.36 -6.16
C TYR A 632 8.04 26.19 -7.41
N ALA A 633 7.42 27.35 -7.60
CA ALA A 633 7.78 28.29 -8.66
C ALA A 633 9.21 28.80 -8.50
N ALA A 634 9.64 29.10 -7.27
CA ALA A 634 11.03 29.44 -6.96
C ALA A 634 11.99 28.28 -7.27
N LEU A 635 11.66 27.04 -6.90
CA LEU A 635 12.46 25.84 -7.25
C LEU A 635 12.58 25.62 -8.76
N TRP A 636 11.50 25.86 -9.51
CA TRP A 636 11.50 25.77 -10.97
C TRP A 636 12.33 26.89 -11.62
N LEU A 637 12.13 28.14 -11.20
CA LEU A 637 12.92 29.28 -11.69
C LEU A 637 14.41 29.08 -11.41
N TRP A 638 14.75 28.53 -10.24
CA TRP A 638 16.13 28.21 -9.90
C TRP A 638 16.70 27.04 -10.72
N ASN A 639 15.89 26.04 -11.07
CA ASN A 639 16.26 24.96 -11.98
C ASN A 639 16.50 25.45 -13.41
N TYR A 640 15.87 26.56 -13.80
CA TYR A 640 16.12 27.22 -15.08
C TYR A 640 17.41 28.04 -15.04
N LEU A 641 17.59 28.88 -14.01
CA LEU A 641 18.71 29.82 -13.91
C LEU A 641 20.05 29.19 -13.49
N TYR A 642 20.05 28.21 -12.57
CA TYR A 642 21.26 27.73 -11.89
C TYR A 642 21.41 26.20 -11.92
N LYS A 643 20.85 25.53 -12.93
CA LYS A 643 20.80 24.07 -13.05
C LYS A 643 22.14 23.34 -12.82
N HIS A 644 23.25 24.01 -13.15
CA HIS A 644 24.59 23.44 -13.14
C HIS A 644 25.48 23.96 -12.00
N SER A 645 24.88 24.56 -10.96
CA SER A 645 25.60 24.97 -9.76
C SER A 645 25.68 23.82 -8.74
N ALA A 646 26.83 23.15 -8.68
CA ALA A 646 27.14 22.05 -7.75
C ALA A 646 27.05 22.40 -6.24
N ARG A 647 26.61 23.63 -5.91
CA ARG A 647 26.42 24.12 -4.53
C ARG A 647 25.06 23.77 -3.93
N LEU A 648 24.04 23.46 -4.74
CA LEU A 648 22.67 23.16 -4.26
C LEU A 648 22.37 21.67 -4.24
N SER A 649 21.67 21.22 -3.21
CA SER A 649 21.07 19.88 -3.16
C SER A 649 19.62 19.90 -3.68
N PRO A 650 19.14 18.81 -4.31
CA PRO A 650 17.75 18.67 -4.71
C PRO A 650 16.85 18.59 -3.47
N VAL A 651 15.84 19.46 -3.38
CA VAL A 651 14.94 19.59 -2.22
C VAL A 651 13.77 18.62 -2.34
N SER A 652 13.39 17.96 -1.24
CA SER A 652 12.15 17.16 -1.19
C SER A 652 10.91 18.04 -1.34
N CYS A 653 10.04 17.72 -2.30
CA CYS A 653 8.75 18.39 -2.45
C CYS A 653 7.93 18.37 -1.16
N THR A 654 7.93 17.24 -0.44
CA THR A 654 7.09 17.10 0.76
C THR A 654 7.67 17.84 1.96
N VAL A 655 9.00 17.86 2.14
CA VAL A 655 9.62 18.73 3.17
C VAL A 655 9.30 20.19 2.87
N CYS A 656 9.48 20.62 1.61
CA CYS A 656 9.15 21.98 1.17
C CYS A 656 7.67 22.35 1.43
N ALA A 657 6.72 21.46 1.11
CA ALA A 657 5.30 21.65 1.40
C ALA A 657 5.01 21.82 2.89
N TRP A 658 5.57 20.95 3.73
CA TRP A 658 5.39 21.05 5.18
C TRP A 658 6.02 22.33 5.73
N THR A 659 7.24 22.69 5.32
CA THR A 659 7.88 23.92 5.80
C THR A 659 7.15 25.18 5.36
N THR A 660 6.69 25.27 4.11
CA THR A 660 5.97 26.47 3.65
C THR A 660 4.60 26.60 4.32
N THR A 661 3.88 25.48 4.49
CA THR A 661 2.57 25.48 5.18
C THR A 661 2.71 25.83 6.65
N VAL A 662 3.66 25.19 7.37
CA VAL A 662 3.90 25.47 8.79
C VAL A 662 4.43 26.89 8.98
N LEU A 663 5.35 27.37 8.13
CA LEU A 663 5.85 28.74 8.19
C LEU A 663 4.71 29.74 8.05
N GLY A 664 3.87 29.59 7.01
CA GLY A 664 2.74 30.50 6.81
C GLY A 664 1.74 30.48 7.97
N VAL A 665 1.35 29.28 8.44
CA VAL A 665 0.41 29.15 9.56
C VAL A 665 0.97 29.72 10.87
N VAL A 666 2.24 29.46 11.16
CA VAL A 666 2.91 29.92 12.39
C VAL A 666 3.14 31.42 12.34
N LEU A 667 3.64 31.98 11.22
CA LEU A 667 3.84 33.43 11.08
C LEU A 667 2.52 34.18 11.25
N THR A 668 1.45 33.81 10.53
CA THR A 668 0.16 34.49 10.65
C THR A 668 -0.44 34.42 12.06
N LYS A 669 -0.16 33.35 12.83
CA LYS A 669 -0.55 33.30 14.25
C LYS A 669 0.38 34.12 15.16
N ILE A 670 1.68 34.18 14.89
CA ILE A 670 2.63 35.03 15.62
C ILE A 670 2.29 36.51 15.40
N ASP A 671 2.02 36.90 14.15
CA ASP A 671 1.62 38.27 13.78
C ASP A 671 0.42 38.72 14.60
N PHE A 672 -0.61 37.87 14.76
CA PHE A 672 -1.78 38.21 15.57
C PHE A 672 -1.54 38.21 17.09
N ILE A 673 -0.63 37.37 17.60
CA ILE A 673 -0.34 37.27 19.05
C ILE A 673 0.62 38.37 19.52
N TRP A 674 1.59 38.75 18.68
CA TRP A 674 2.66 39.68 19.03
C TRP A 674 2.44 41.04 18.36
N THR A 675 2.01 42.03 19.15
CA THR A 675 1.66 43.39 18.68
C THR A 675 2.72 44.03 17.78
N LEU A 676 4.03 43.83 18.06
CA LEU A 676 5.10 44.38 17.22
C LEU A 676 5.12 43.71 15.82
N ALA A 677 4.91 42.40 15.76
CA ALA A 677 4.82 41.68 14.49
C ALA A 677 3.57 42.13 13.71
N LEU A 678 2.41 42.29 14.36
CA LEU A 678 1.22 42.86 13.72
C LEU A 678 1.48 44.26 13.15
N GLN A 679 2.18 45.13 13.90
CA GLN A 679 2.49 46.48 13.44
C GLN A 679 3.45 46.48 12.24
N LEU A 680 4.47 45.61 12.23
CA LEU A 680 5.36 45.44 11.08
C LEU A 680 4.61 44.88 9.87
N PHE A 681 3.72 43.91 10.08
CA PHE A 681 2.85 43.36 9.04
C PHE A 681 1.94 44.45 8.47
N MET A 682 1.18 45.16 9.31
CA MET A 682 0.32 46.28 8.88
C MET A 682 1.11 47.37 8.14
N ALA A 683 2.34 47.69 8.55
CA ALA A 683 3.18 48.68 7.86
C ALA A 683 3.49 48.28 6.40
N MET A 684 3.57 46.98 6.07
CA MET A 684 3.74 46.51 4.69
C MET A 684 2.56 46.84 3.78
N PHE A 685 1.37 47.08 4.33
CA PHE A 685 0.15 47.37 3.56
C PHE A 685 -0.09 48.88 3.35
N ASN A 686 0.74 49.72 3.97
CA ASN A 686 0.54 51.17 4.08
C ASN A 686 1.61 51.99 3.32
N VAL A 687 2.26 51.39 2.33
CA VAL A 687 3.33 52.01 1.53
C VAL A 687 2.80 53.12 0.60
N HIS A 688 1.53 53.05 0.20
CA HIS A 688 0.82 54.16 -0.45
C HIS A 688 -0.25 54.71 0.50
N GLN A 689 -0.07 55.96 0.94
CA GLN A 689 -0.96 56.63 1.88
C GLN A 689 -2.18 57.23 1.17
N ALA A 690 -3.23 56.43 1.00
CA ALA A 690 -4.59 56.92 0.74
C ALA A 690 -5.46 56.64 1.98
N VAL A 691 -6.23 57.65 2.42
CA VAL A 691 -6.95 57.61 3.72
C VAL A 691 -7.99 56.48 3.78
N GLU A 692 -8.58 56.12 2.64
CA GLU A 692 -9.70 55.17 2.50
C GLU A 692 -9.33 53.90 1.69
N ALA A 693 -8.04 53.60 1.54
CA ALA A 693 -7.57 52.46 0.76
C ALA A 693 -6.33 51.78 1.36
N ILE A 694 -6.22 50.47 1.14
CA ILE A 694 -5.06 49.65 1.52
C ILE A 694 -4.47 49.00 0.26
N ASP A 695 -3.15 49.05 0.10
CA ASP A 695 -2.46 48.37 -0.99
C ASP A 695 -1.86 47.03 -0.52
N VAL A 696 -2.46 45.93 -0.97
CA VAL A 696 -1.99 44.56 -0.65
C VAL A 696 -0.87 44.07 -1.56
N THR A 697 -0.42 44.88 -2.53
CA THR A 697 0.62 44.52 -3.50
C THR A 697 1.97 44.31 -2.83
N PHE A 698 2.44 45.28 -2.04
CA PHE A 698 3.75 45.20 -1.38
C PHE A 698 3.81 44.04 -0.38
N GLY A 699 2.79 43.90 0.47
CA GLY A 699 2.66 42.78 1.40
C GLY A 699 2.67 41.40 0.72
N THR A 700 2.01 41.30 -0.44
CA THR A 700 2.02 40.09 -1.29
C THR A 700 3.40 39.82 -1.87
N ILE A 701 4.10 40.83 -2.42
CA ILE A 701 5.46 40.68 -2.97
C ILE A 701 6.43 40.20 -1.89
N VAL A 702 6.41 40.81 -0.69
CA VAL A 702 7.25 40.40 0.44
C VAL A 702 6.94 38.96 0.86
N SER A 703 5.67 38.58 0.93
CA SER A 703 5.25 37.21 1.23
C SER A 703 5.74 36.22 0.17
N CYS A 704 5.66 36.57 -1.12
CA CYS A 704 6.16 35.73 -2.21
C CYS A 704 7.68 35.57 -2.19
N VAL A 705 8.43 36.61 -1.83
CA VAL A 705 9.89 36.50 -1.60
C VAL A 705 10.17 35.58 -0.42
N LEU A 706 9.44 35.73 0.70
CA LEU A 706 9.63 34.90 1.90
C LEU A 706 9.36 33.41 1.62
N TYR A 707 8.21 33.08 1.01
CA TYR A 707 7.90 31.70 0.61
C TYR A 707 8.81 31.18 -0.51
N GLY A 708 9.28 32.07 -1.39
CA GLY A 708 10.29 31.77 -2.40
C GLY A 708 11.65 31.41 -1.82
N LEU A 709 12.03 31.98 -0.66
CA LEU A 709 13.28 31.71 0.05
C LEU A 709 13.29 30.38 0.83
N VAL A 710 12.13 29.83 1.22
CA VAL A 710 12.02 28.53 1.92
C VAL A 710 12.83 27.39 1.27
N PRO A 711 12.68 27.10 -0.04
CA PRO A 711 13.45 26.04 -0.70
C PRO A 711 14.96 26.31 -0.73
N PHE A 712 15.40 27.57 -0.71
CA PHE A 712 16.82 27.92 -0.62
C PHE A 712 17.37 27.60 0.76
N GLY A 713 16.63 27.95 1.82
CA GLY A 713 16.94 27.57 3.19
C GLY A 713 17.08 26.05 3.32
N LEU A 714 16.14 25.28 2.75
CA LEU A 714 16.21 23.83 2.73
C LEU A 714 17.41 23.28 1.95
N ALA A 715 17.64 23.74 0.71
CA ALA A 715 18.78 23.31 -0.11
C ALA A 715 20.13 23.64 0.56
N TYR A 716 20.21 24.75 1.30
CA TYR A 716 21.39 25.13 2.05
C TYR A 716 21.56 24.30 3.33
N VAL A 717 20.51 24.09 4.11
CA VAL A 717 20.54 23.30 5.35
C VAL A 717 20.83 21.84 5.06
N GLU A 718 20.12 21.21 4.11
CA GLU A 718 20.43 19.84 3.66
C GLU A 718 21.82 19.75 3.04
N GLY A 719 22.27 20.79 2.32
CA GLY A 719 23.64 20.88 1.82
C GLY A 719 24.70 20.95 2.91
N THR A 720 24.47 21.71 3.99
CA THR A 720 25.47 22.03 5.03
C THR A 720 25.46 21.06 6.21
N TYR A 721 24.31 20.73 6.79
CA TYR A 721 24.17 19.67 7.82
C TYR A 721 24.87 18.38 7.37
N TRP A 722 24.64 18.03 6.11
CA TRP A 722 25.09 16.80 5.47
C TRP A 722 26.50 16.96 4.84
N ARG A 723 27.12 18.15 4.92
CA ARG A 723 28.59 18.29 4.80
C ARG A 723 29.24 18.12 6.17
N LEU A 724 28.72 18.77 7.21
CA LEU A 724 29.26 18.79 8.56
C LEU A 724 29.22 17.40 9.25
N CYS A 725 28.07 16.71 9.21
CA CYS A 725 27.90 15.43 9.92
C CYS A 725 28.73 14.27 9.34
N TRP A 726 29.10 14.32 8.05
CA TRP A 726 29.83 13.22 7.37
C TRP A 726 31.20 13.60 6.80
N ALA A 727 31.62 14.87 6.90
CA ALA A 727 33.04 15.21 6.83
C ALA A 727 33.88 14.45 7.88
N LYS A 728 33.26 14.04 8.99
CA LYS A 728 33.84 13.14 10.00
C LYS A 728 33.94 11.66 9.60
N ILE A 729 33.32 11.22 8.49
CA ILE A 729 33.16 9.79 8.16
C ILE A 729 33.75 9.41 6.79
N ASN A 730 33.66 10.29 5.77
CA ASN A 730 34.56 10.40 4.60
C ASN A 730 33.88 11.26 3.50
N PRO A 731 34.28 12.52 3.26
CA PRO A 731 33.53 13.44 2.40
C PRO A 731 33.76 13.31 0.88
N THR A 732 34.72 12.52 0.41
CA THR A 732 35.21 12.53 -0.98
C THR A 732 34.80 11.34 -1.84
N SER A 733 34.18 10.29 -1.29
CA SER A 733 33.81 9.12 -2.10
C SER A 733 32.55 9.37 -2.94
N PHE A 734 32.65 9.04 -4.24
CA PHE A 734 31.54 8.98 -5.20
C PHE A 734 30.28 8.30 -4.62
N ASN A 735 30.47 7.14 -3.96
CA ASN A 735 29.43 6.36 -3.32
C ASN A 735 28.67 7.14 -2.24
N GLY A 736 29.33 8.04 -1.50
CA GLY A 736 28.68 8.88 -0.48
C GLY A 736 27.73 9.94 -1.07
N ARG A 737 28.02 10.43 -2.29
CA ARG A 737 27.14 11.35 -3.03
C ARG A 737 25.96 10.61 -3.65
N ALA A 738 26.19 9.45 -4.26
CA ALA A 738 25.13 8.58 -4.78
C ALA A 738 24.16 8.14 -3.67
N HIS A 739 24.67 7.71 -2.51
CA HIS A 739 23.86 7.34 -1.35
C HIS A 739 22.98 8.48 -0.84
N ARG A 740 23.48 9.73 -0.87
CA ARG A 740 22.73 10.93 -0.48
C ARG A 740 21.58 11.23 -1.44
N LEU A 741 21.80 11.15 -2.76
CA LEU A 741 20.73 11.34 -3.74
C LEU A 741 19.68 10.22 -3.67
N ALA A 742 20.12 8.99 -3.37
CA ALA A 742 19.24 7.83 -3.20
C ALA A 742 18.39 7.86 -1.91
N HIS A 743 18.99 8.23 -0.76
CA HIS A 743 18.38 8.09 0.58
C HIS A 743 18.32 9.40 1.39
N GLY A 744 18.49 10.56 0.75
CA GLY A 744 18.47 11.86 1.43
C GLY A 744 17.10 12.24 1.99
N ASP A 745 16.02 11.89 1.29
CA ASP A 745 14.66 12.33 1.62
C ASP A 745 14.07 11.60 2.83
N VAL A 746 13.66 12.38 3.84
CA VAL A 746 12.97 11.93 5.06
C VAL A 746 11.66 11.21 4.73
N LYS A 747 10.90 11.68 3.72
CA LYS A 747 9.68 11.01 3.24
C LYS A 747 10.00 9.60 2.76
N LEU A 748 11.05 9.45 1.95
CA LEU A 748 11.40 8.15 1.38
C LEU A 748 11.78 7.15 2.48
N ARG A 749 12.57 7.58 3.47
CA ARG A 749 12.91 6.77 4.66
C ARG A 749 11.68 6.36 5.46
N PHE A 750 10.74 7.29 5.67
CA PHE A 750 9.49 7.00 6.36
C PHE A 750 8.63 6.00 5.58
N LEU A 751 8.52 6.14 4.26
CA LEU A 751 7.76 5.22 3.41
C LEU A 751 8.40 3.83 3.33
N THR A 752 9.73 3.71 3.17
CA THR A 752 10.40 2.40 3.18
C THR A 752 10.35 1.73 4.55
N TRP A 753 10.31 2.49 5.65
CA TRP A 753 10.02 1.97 6.99
C TRP A 753 8.57 1.48 7.10
N LEU A 754 7.60 2.32 6.72
CA LEU A 754 6.16 2.02 6.77
C LEU A 754 5.80 0.76 5.96
N TYR A 755 6.40 0.60 4.78
CA TYR A 755 6.19 -0.55 3.89
C TYR A 755 7.07 -1.76 4.24
N ARG A 756 7.91 -1.66 5.29
CA ARG A 756 8.90 -2.67 5.71
C ARG A 756 9.87 -3.08 4.59
N VAL A 757 10.19 -2.15 3.70
CA VAL A 757 11.18 -2.27 2.62
C VAL A 757 12.56 -1.94 3.21
N HIS A 758 13.03 -2.83 4.09
CA HIS A 758 14.34 -2.74 4.72
C HIS A 758 15.06 -4.06 4.52
N ASN A 759 16.31 -4.04 4.08
CA ASN A 759 17.11 -5.25 3.93
C ASN A 759 17.84 -5.53 5.25
N LYS A 760 17.65 -6.74 5.80
CA LYS A 760 18.28 -7.14 7.08
C LYS A 760 19.73 -7.59 6.95
N GLN A 761 20.27 -7.63 5.73
CA GLN A 761 21.52 -8.35 5.40
C GLN A 761 22.66 -7.43 4.95
N ASP A 762 22.43 -6.11 4.87
CA ASP A 762 23.31 -5.15 4.19
C ASP A 762 24.24 -4.35 5.13
N ASP A 763 24.52 -4.82 6.35
CA ASP A 763 25.59 -4.24 7.20
C ASP A 763 27.01 -4.63 6.72
N ALA A 764 27.14 -5.62 5.81
CA ALA A 764 28.42 -6.21 5.42
C ALA A 764 28.98 -5.78 4.05
N THR A 765 28.14 -5.44 3.05
CA THR A 765 28.63 -5.18 1.67
C THR A 765 27.99 -3.94 1.03
N LYS A 766 28.83 -2.92 0.81
CA LYS A 766 28.48 -1.70 0.04
C LYS A 766 28.41 -1.98 -1.47
N SER A 767 27.34 -2.61 -1.96
CA SER A 767 27.04 -2.63 -3.41
C SER A 767 25.54 -2.61 -3.73
N ASP A 768 25.21 -1.90 -4.81
CA ASP A 768 24.02 -2.05 -5.68
C ASP A 768 22.59 -2.04 -5.10
N ARG A 769 22.08 -0.83 -4.75
CA ARG A 769 20.61 -0.57 -4.69
C ARG A 769 20.18 0.76 -5.35
N GLY A 770 20.68 1.04 -6.56
CA GLY A 770 20.18 2.10 -7.45
C GLY A 770 21.27 2.75 -8.33
N SER A 771 21.36 2.35 -9.60
CA SER A 771 22.39 2.78 -10.55
C SER A 771 22.21 4.22 -11.04
N ILE A 772 20.96 4.67 -11.25
CA ILE A 772 20.66 6.04 -11.71
C ILE A 772 21.21 7.11 -10.75
N TYR A 773 21.27 6.80 -9.44
CA TYR A 773 21.82 7.68 -8.41
C TYR A 773 23.35 7.69 -8.39
N LYS A 774 24.00 6.62 -8.86
CA LYS A 774 25.42 6.62 -9.18
C LYS A 774 25.66 7.55 -10.39
N LEU A 775 24.91 7.40 -11.49
CA LEU A 775 25.02 8.30 -12.66
C LEU A 775 24.83 9.78 -12.26
N PHE A 776 23.77 10.10 -11.51
CA PHE A 776 23.48 11.46 -11.03
C PHE A 776 24.53 12.04 -10.07
N ALA A 777 25.38 11.20 -9.46
CA ALA A 777 26.51 11.63 -8.62
C ALA A 777 27.80 11.84 -9.42
N MET A 778 27.93 11.20 -10.59
CA MET A 778 29.02 11.37 -11.56
C MET A 778 28.77 12.65 -12.37
N ASP A 779 27.67 12.68 -13.13
CA ASP A 779 27.26 13.84 -13.91
C ASP A 779 25.93 14.41 -13.40
N GLU A 780 25.98 15.59 -12.80
CA GLU A 780 24.79 16.34 -12.39
C GLU A 780 23.94 16.80 -13.59
N ARG A 781 24.53 16.95 -14.78
CA ARG A 781 23.83 17.42 -15.99
C ARG A 781 22.84 16.37 -16.52
N SER A 782 23.09 15.08 -16.26
CA SER A 782 22.22 13.96 -16.58
C SER A 782 20.89 13.98 -15.82
N GLN A 783 20.76 14.78 -14.75
CA GLN A 783 19.48 14.99 -14.09
C GLN A 783 18.56 15.88 -14.93
N ARG A 784 17.32 15.43 -15.20
CA ARG A 784 16.33 16.25 -15.91
C ARG A 784 15.94 17.50 -15.11
N ASN A 785 15.78 17.37 -13.79
CA ASN A 785 15.64 18.48 -12.84
C ASN A 785 16.63 18.28 -11.68
N ALA A 786 17.39 19.32 -11.35
CA ALA A 786 18.48 19.27 -10.36
C ALA A 786 18.09 19.88 -8.99
N THR A 787 17.03 20.71 -8.95
CA THR A 787 16.59 21.39 -7.71
C THR A 787 15.49 20.65 -6.97
N VAL A 788 14.78 19.74 -7.65
CA VAL A 788 13.64 18.99 -7.10
C VAL A 788 14.03 17.53 -6.93
N SER A 789 13.94 17.01 -5.70
CA SER A 789 14.12 15.58 -5.47
C SER A 789 12.95 14.80 -6.06
N GLN A 790 13.25 13.96 -7.06
CA GLN A 790 12.28 13.10 -7.75
C GLN A 790 12.27 11.65 -7.24
N ASN A 791 12.98 11.36 -6.15
CA ASN A 791 13.12 10.01 -5.59
C ASN A 791 11.81 9.41 -5.03
N SER A 792 10.75 10.21 -4.88
CA SER A 792 9.45 9.72 -4.45
C SER A 792 8.66 9.00 -5.54
N THR A 793 9.06 9.14 -6.82
CA THR A 793 8.47 8.39 -7.96
C THR A 793 9.04 6.98 -8.13
N ASP A 794 10.07 6.62 -7.39
CA ASP A 794 10.69 5.30 -7.50
C ASP A 794 9.77 4.21 -6.96
N CYS A 795 9.84 3.04 -7.59
CA CYS A 795 9.13 1.84 -7.15
C CYS A 795 10.12 0.81 -6.60
N TYR A 796 9.64 -0.11 -5.77
CA TYR A 796 10.44 -1.19 -5.21
C TYR A 796 9.82 -2.55 -5.54
N VAL A 797 10.59 -3.43 -6.16
CA VAL A 797 10.21 -4.81 -6.45
C VAL A 797 10.75 -5.68 -5.33
N ARG A 798 9.86 -6.23 -4.50
CA ARG A 798 10.22 -7.10 -3.36
C ARG A 798 10.06 -8.56 -3.76
N SER A 799 11.14 -9.32 -3.63
CA SER A 799 11.13 -10.77 -3.75
C SER A 799 10.82 -11.40 -2.39
N LEU A 800 9.79 -12.23 -2.31
CA LEU A 800 9.29 -12.83 -1.07
C LEU A 800 9.29 -14.36 -1.14
N SER A 801 9.63 -14.97 0.00
CA SER A 801 9.51 -16.40 0.26
C SER A 801 8.04 -16.84 0.34
N ALA A 802 7.81 -18.17 0.32
CA ALA A 802 6.51 -18.77 0.60
C ALA A 802 5.94 -18.36 1.97
N THR A 803 6.79 -18.09 2.95
CA THR A 803 6.43 -17.62 4.30
C THR A 803 6.29 -16.10 4.42
N MET A 804 6.23 -15.37 3.30
CA MET A 804 6.18 -13.90 3.24
C MET A 804 7.38 -13.17 3.86
N HIS A 805 8.48 -13.89 4.13
CA HIS A 805 9.76 -13.26 4.45
C HIS A 805 10.41 -12.66 3.20
N GLN A 806 10.98 -11.47 3.34
CA GLN A 806 11.67 -10.78 2.26
C GLN A 806 13.02 -11.44 1.97
N LEU A 807 13.24 -11.78 0.71
CA LEU A 807 14.48 -12.37 0.19
C LEU A 807 15.38 -11.29 -0.42
N ASP A 808 14.79 -10.39 -1.23
CA ASP A 808 15.51 -9.29 -1.87
C ASP A 808 14.58 -8.11 -2.19
N VAL A 809 15.17 -6.94 -2.48
CA VAL A 809 14.49 -5.71 -2.91
C VAL A 809 15.30 -5.00 -4.00
N ALA A 810 14.78 -5.01 -5.23
CA ALA A 810 15.26 -4.13 -6.29
C ALA A 810 14.54 -2.78 -6.21
N ARG A 811 15.30 -1.68 -6.33
CA ARG A 811 14.77 -0.32 -6.50
C ARG A 811 14.77 0.02 -7.99
N VAL A 812 13.67 0.53 -8.50
CA VAL A 812 13.50 0.83 -9.92
C VAL A 812 13.00 2.26 -10.08
N SER A 813 13.63 3.01 -10.97
CA SER A 813 13.44 4.46 -11.16
C SER A 813 12.98 4.76 -12.59
N LEU A 814 12.19 5.82 -12.80
CA LEU A 814 11.71 6.19 -14.13
C LEU A 814 12.84 6.69 -15.04
N ALA A 815 12.98 6.09 -16.22
CA ALA A 815 13.96 6.47 -17.24
C ALA A 815 13.79 7.93 -17.71
N SER A 816 12.56 8.45 -17.66
CA SER A 816 12.20 9.82 -18.04
C SER A 816 12.87 10.93 -17.21
N ARG A 817 13.55 10.55 -16.11
CA ARG A 817 14.36 11.41 -15.23
C ARG A 817 15.78 11.65 -15.74
N ILE A 818 16.28 10.81 -16.66
CA ILE A 818 17.60 10.95 -17.27
C ILE A 818 17.50 11.92 -18.46
N LYS A 819 18.37 12.93 -18.49
CA LYS A 819 18.64 13.76 -19.65
C LYS A 819 19.85 13.19 -20.38
N TRP A 820 19.63 12.65 -21.57
CA TRP A 820 20.70 12.17 -22.45
C TRP A 820 21.46 13.35 -23.07
N HIS A 821 22.79 13.25 -23.13
CA HIS A 821 23.72 14.20 -23.74
C HIS A 821 24.58 13.48 -24.78
N LYS A 822 25.21 14.23 -25.70
CA LYS A 822 25.99 13.66 -26.81
C LYS A 822 27.23 12.87 -26.37
N ASP A 823 27.77 13.22 -25.20
CA ASP A 823 29.06 12.70 -24.71
C ASP A 823 28.92 11.38 -23.91
N MET A 824 27.68 10.91 -23.71
CA MET A 824 27.39 9.60 -23.13
C MET A 824 27.27 8.55 -24.24
N SER A 825 28.25 7.66 -24.35
CA SER A 825 28.13 6.49 -25.22
C SER A 825 27.20 5.45 -24.59
N LEU A 826 26.35 4.84 -25.42
CA LEU A 826 25.40 3.80 -25.04
C LEU A 826 25.88 2.45 -25.60
N THR A 827 26.56 1.67 -24.76
CA THR A 827 26.98 0.30 -25.11
C THR A 827 25.99 -0.71 -24.56
N PHE A 828 25.32 -1.42 -25.47
CA PHE A 828 24.52 -2.61 -25.16
C PHE A 828 25.42 -3.83 -25.20
N GLN A 829 25.57 -4.54 -24.07
CA GLN A 829 26.15 -5.88 -24.09
C GLN A 829 25.07 -6.91 -24.44
N SER A 830 25.32 -7.74 -25.44
CA SER A 830 24.42 -8.82 -25.87
C SER A 830 24.58 -10.11 -25.07
N ASN A 831 25.54 -10.17 -24.13
CA ASN A 831 26.03 -11.41 -23.54
C ASN A 831 25.63 -11.55 -22.07
N LEU A 832 24.33 -11.57 -21.78
CA LEU A 832 23.82 -12.13 -20.52
C LEU A 832 22.54 -12.92 -20.74
N SER A 833 22.37 -13.98 -19.93
CA SER A 833 21.28 -14.94 -20.04
C SER A 833 19.90 -14.29 -19.96
N THR A 834 18.93 -14.93 -20.62
CA THR A 834 17.51 -14.57 -20.82
C THR A 834 16.64 -14.46 -19.55
N THR A 835 17.19 -13.96 -18.44
CA THR A 835 16.61 -14.02 -17.08
C THR A 835 16.37 -12.67 -16.42
N SER A 836 16.79 -11.54 -17.03
CA SER A 836 16.43 -10.19 -16.57
C SER A 836 15.54 -9.47 -17.60
N VAL A 837 14.42 -8.92 -17.12
CA VAL A 837 13.52 -8.03 -17.91
C VAL A 837 14.16 -6.65 -18.16
N LEU A 838 15.23 -6.36 -17.42
CA LEU A 838 16.04 -5.17 -17.52
C LEU A 838 17.35 -5.59 -18.21
N GLY A 839 17.63 -5.06 -19.41
CA GLY A 839 18.92 -5.25 -20.09
C GLY A 839 20.00 -4.33 -19.50
N GLU A 840 21.27 -4.54 -19.79
CA GLU A 840 22.33 -3.65 -19.28
C GLU A 840 22.65 -2.51 -20.26
N LEU A 841 22.87 -1.33 -19.69
CA LEU A 841 23.10 -0.07 -20.37
C LEU A 841 24.30 0.60 -19.70
N HIS A 842 25.47 0.44 -20.31
CA HIS A 842 26.67 1.11 -19.83
C HIS A 842 26.68 2.57 -20.26
N VAL A 843 26.96 3.45 -19.31
CA VAL A 843 27.32 4.85 -19.55
C VAL A 843 28.79 5.04 -19.18
N SER A 844 29.60 5.41 -20.16
CA SER A 844 30.98 5.85 -19.97
C SER A 844 31.14 7.30 -20.44
N GLU A 845 31.92 8.08 -19.70
CA GLU A 845 32.32 9.43 -20.09
C GLU A 845 33.42 9.34 -21.17
N ALA A 846 33.20 9.99 -22.32
CA ALA A 846 34.10 9.89 -23.47
C ALA A 846 35.35 10.79 -23.29
N SER A 847 36.34 10.31 -22.53
CA SER A 847 37.67 10.93 -22.43
C SER A 847 38.77 10.01 -23.00
N ASP A 848 39.41 10.47 -24.07
CA ASP A 848 40.66 9.99 -24.69
C ASP A 848 41.22 8.61 -24.27
N ASN A 849 40.96 7.60 -25.11
CA ASN A 849 41.74 6.36 -25.35
C ASN A 849 42.34 5.60 -24.13
N SER A 850 41.85 5.86 -22.92
CA SER A 850 42.31 5.26 -21.68
C SER A 850 41.11 4.63 -20.96
N SER A 851 41.18 3.32 -20.73
CA SER A 851 40.10 2.49 -20.19
C SER A 851 39.86 2.67 -18.68
N SER A 852 40.19 3.85 -18.14
CA SER A 852 40.25 4.17 -16.71
C SER A 852 39.25 5.22 -16.25
N GLY A 853 38.32 5.66 -17.11
CA GLY A 853 37.22 6.55 -16.73
C GLY A 853 36.18 5.85 -15.84
N PRO A 854 35.56 6.56 -14.87
CA PRO A 854 34.50 5.99 -14.05
C PRO A 854 33.26 5.70 -14.92
N SER A 855 32.71 4.49 -14.80
CA SER A 855 31.53 4.04 -15.56
C SER A 855 30.39 3.58 -14.66
N VAL A 856 29.16 3.65 -15.15
CA VAL A 856 27.96 3.13 -14.48
C VAL A 856 27.19 2.22 -15.41
N THR A 857 26.97 0.98 -14.97
CA THR A 857 25.97 0.09 -15.55
C THR A 857 24.61 0.46 -14.99
N LEU A 858 23.73 0.98 -15.84
CA LEU A 858 22.29 1.09 -15.59
C LEU A 858 21.63 -0.21 -16.07
N VAL A 859 20.58 -0.70 -15.39
CA VAL A 859 19.86 -1.90 -15.86
C VAL A 859 18.46 -1.51 -16.34
N GLY A 860 18.27 -1.43 -17.66
CA GLY A 860 16.99 -1.26 -18.36
C GLY A 860 17.11 -1.61 -19.85
N ALA A 861 16.04 -2.15 -20.46
CA ALA A 861 16.02 -2.45 -21.90
C ALA A 861 16.00 -1.15 -22.75
N LYS A 862 16.37 -1.25 -24.04
CA LYS A 862 16.26 -0.13 -24.98
C LYS A 862 14.79 0.31 -25.10
N ASN A 863 14.50 1.57 -24.77
CA ASN A 863 13.15 2.15 -24.64
C ASN A 863 12.35 1.71 -23.40
N ALA A 864 12.95 1.05 -22.40
CA ALA A 864 12.28 0.79 -21.13
C ALA A 864 11.90 2.10 -20.41
N LEU A 865 10.70 2.15 -19.84
CA LEU A 865 10.26 3.28 -19.01
C LEU A 865 10.92 3.31 -17.62
N TRP A 866 11.60 2.21 -17.25
CA TRP A 866 12.12 1.94 -15.92
C TRP A 866 13.58 1.43 -16.00
N VAL A 867 14.39 1.85 -15.03
CA VAL A 867 15.82 1.54 -14.90
C VAL A 867 16.15 1.26 -13.44
N GLN A 868 16.92 0.20 -13.18
CA GLN A 868 17.46 -0.16 -11.85
C GLN A 868 18.91 0.31 -11.70
#